data_AF-A0A0D9XPW1-F1
#
_entry.id   AF-A0A0D9XPW1-F1
#
_cell.length_a   1.000
_cell.length_b   1.000
_cell.length_c   1.000
_cell.angle_alpha   90.00
_cell.angle_beta   90.00
_cell.angle_gamma   90.00
#
_symmetry.space_group_name_H-M   'P 1'
#
loop_
_entity.id
_entity.type
_entity.pdbx_description
1 polymer ?
#
loop_
_entity_poly.entity_id
_entity_poly.type
_entity_poly.pdbx_seq_one_letter_code
_entity_poly.pdbx_strand_id
1 'polypeptide(L)'
;MSDKKNYKLSPEEEEIIARFERATRDAANVQRETLRRILDENAGVEYLNGLGLAGLTDADDVETSFRARVPVVTHADVEPYIQRIADGDASAVLTVKPVTAISLSSGTTQGKRKYLLFNDELLQSATQFFLASIAFTNREFPVENGKVLEFMYGSRQETTNGGLTATTVMTNLLRSKEFMAAMRSSPSSARPRRCSPDEVVFSPDFDESLYCHLLCGLLLADDVRLVSASFAHTIVVALQTLERMWRELCHDIRHGAVSPSRVTTPAVRDAVDAILAAPNPELADALERRCAVLSENNWYGLIPAMWPNARYVTATMTGSMEHYVSKLRHYAGGSLPLVAGNYASTEGVIGINVEQHMPPESVVFAVVPDAAYFEFIPLKPAGSGYADDGEPVGLTDVAVGERYEVVVTTFTGLYRYRLGDVVKVTGFHHATPKVKFICRRSLILSINIDKNSEQDLQLAVDSAAKILAGDNQQQHRQLEIVDYTSHADTSTDPGHYVVFWELNGNRDKDDDDDGDDGVLQRCCDEIDRAFADAGYVLSRKTRAIGALELRVVRKGTFQEVLRHYVAGGNPAGQFKLPRCVPRYNAGVLRMMEAEEAEEETIARFERTMRDAANVQRETLRRIIDENAGVEYLRGLGLDELTDVETTFRARVPVVTHTDLEPYIQRIADGDTSPVLTAKPVTAISVSSGTTQGKRKYLLFNDERVKSSIQASQLTCAFTNKDFPVKDGKALVFVYSGRETKTKGGLTATTVLTNLFRSEAFNAAAVRMPRPPSCTPRDVVALSTDYDELLYLHLLCGFLFADEVSLVSAVFAHSLVVAFQTLESVWRELCHDIRHGAVSPSRVATPAVRKSVDTLLAAPNPALADALERRCDALSVSSWSRVIPAIWPNARYVEAIMTGSMEHYVSKLRHYAGGVPLIAGKYASSEGIIGLNVDLHDPPESVAFTVLPDAAYFEFIPLKPAGSSSSWCYADADDAEPVGLTDVAVGEHYEVVMTTFTGLYRYRMGDVVKVDGFYGSTPKLKFVCRRNVILSINVDKNSELDLHLAVNSAAKILISAADDNEKQQLEVADYTSYADMSSDPGHYVIFWELSGRDDDDTSNQSTLPRCCDELDRAFADEGYVQSRKTRAIGPLELRILRRGTFQEVLRHYVAGGSSAGQFKLPRCIARSNAGLLGVLSGNTITGPNSKKGRFGSWDGRAELRKKRDKMTAVKIPLSPGAGAQCTRPPESMIQVTY
;
A
#
# COMPACT_ATOMS: atom_id res chain seq x y z
N MET A 1 40.56 -25.35 -24.88
CA MET A 1 41.38 -26.50 -24.42
C MET A 1 42.85 -26.10 -24.47
N SER A 2 43.44 -25.76 -23.32
CA SER A 2 44.88 -25.56 -22.96
C SER A 2 44.90 -24.41 -21.94
N ASP A 3 44.81 -24.61 -20.63
CA ASP A 3 45.77 -25.27 -19.76
C ASP A 3 45.05 -26.01 -18.63
N LYS A 4 45.02 -27.36 -18.66
CA LYS A 4 44.76 -28.14 -17.45
C LYS A 4 46.08 -28.21 -16.67
N LYS A 5 46.39 -27.18 -15.87
CA LYS A 5 47.26 -27.42 -14.71
C LYS A 5 46.53 -28.47 -13.86
N ASN A 6 47.16 -29.62 -13.65
CA ASN A 6 46.67 -30.65 -12.72
C ASN A 6 46.61 -30.02 -11.33
N TYR A 7 45.46 -29.46 -10.95
CA TYR A 7 45.17 -29.15 -9.57
C TYR A 7 45.24 -30.48 -8.81
N LYS A 8 46.18 -30.55 -7.86
CA LYS A 8 46.34 -31.74 -7.03
C LYS A 8 45.47 -31.54 -5.81
N LEU A 9 44.42 -32.36 -5.71
CA LEU A 9 43.58 -32.42 -4.52
C LEU A 9 44.47 -32.61 -3.29
N SER A 10 44.03 -32.03 -2.18
CA SER A 10 44.69 -32.25 -0.92
C SER A 10 44.45 -33.67 -0.39
N PRO A 11 45.34 -34.21 0.46
CA PRO A 11 45.09 -35.48 1.14
C PRO A 11 43.75 -35.53 1.90
N GLU A 12 43.28 -34.39 2.42
CA GLU A 12 41.99 -34.27 3.11
C GLU A 12 40.82 -34.34 2.13
N GLU A 13 40.90 -33.62 1.00
CA GLU A 13 39.87 -33.68 -0.05
C GLU A 13 39.80 -35.06 -0.71
N GLU A 14 40.95 -35.69 -0.94
CA GLU A 14 41.05 -37.06 -1.43
C GLU A 14 40.40 -38.05 -0.46
N GLU A 15 40.60 -37.89 0.85
CA GLU A 15 39.98 -38.76 1.86
C GLU A 15 38.47 -38.51 1.99
N ILE A 16 38.00 -37.27 1.90
CA ILE A 16 36.56 -36.95 1.91
C ILE A 16 35.87 -37.61 0.70
N ILE A 17 36.44 -37.47 -0.49
CA ILE A 17 35.93 -38.14 -1.70
C ILE A 17 36.02 -39.65 -1.51
N ALA A 18 37.16 -40.19 -1.06
CA ALA A 18 37.33 -41.62 -0.86
C ALA A 18 36.33 -42.20 0.14
N ARG A 19 35.97 -41.48 1.20
CA ARG A 19 34.91 -41.87 2.14
C ARG A 19 33.56 -41.98 1.44
N PHE A 20 33.18 -40.97 0.65
CA PHE A 20 31.94 -41.02 -0.14
C PHE A 20 31.95 -42.18 -1.15
N GLU A 21 33.07 -42.40 -1.84
CA GLU A 21 33.26 -43.51 -2.78
C GLU A 21 33.15 -44.88 -2.10
N ARG A 22 33.66 -45.04 -0.87
CA ARG A 22 33.50 -46.26 -0.07
C ARG A 22 32.03 -46.49 0.31
N ALA A 23 31.36 -45.45 0.81
CA ALA A 23 29.96 -45.55 1.21
C ALA A 23 29.03 -45.91 0.05
N THR A 24 29.31 -45.39 -1.16
CA THR A 24 28.49 -45.64 -2.35
C THR A 24 28.75 -47.00 -3.02
N ARG A 25 29.90 -47.64 -2.80
CA ARG A 25 30.19 -49.00 -3.30
C ARG A 25 29.45 -50.10 -2.56
N ASP A 26 29.21 -49.92 -1.26
CA ASP A 26 28.50 -50.88 -0.41
C ASP A 26 27.20 -50.27 0.16
N ALA A 27 26.48 -49.53 -0.68
CA ALA A 27 25.33 -48.71 -0.27
C ALA A 27 24.25 -49.50 0.49
N ALA A 28 24.00 -50.76 0.11
CA ALA A 28 23.01 -51.62 0.78
C ALA A 28 23.41 -51.97 2.22
N ASN A 29 24.69 -52.28 2.46
CA ASN A 29 25.17 -52.55 3.81
C ASN A 29 25.24 -51.26 4.65
N VAL A 30 25.70 -50.17 4.05
CA VAL A 30 25.74 -48.84 4.70
C VAL A 30 24.35 -48.39 5.12
N GLN A 31 23.31 -48.61 4.31
CA GLN A 31 21.92 -48.31 4.69
C GLN A 31 21.44 -49.16 5.88
N ARG A 32 21.74 -50.46 5.88
CA ARG A 32 21.39 -51.35 7.00
C ARG A 32 22.10 -50.92 8.29
N GLU A 33 23.40 -50.60 8.22
CA GLU A 33 24.18 -50.09 9.36
C GLU A 33 23.66 -48.72 9.84
N THR A 34 23.33 -47.82 8.90
CA THR A 34 22.78 -46.50 9.21
C THR A 34 21.44 -46.61 9.92
N LEU A 35 20.53 -47.46 9.44
CA LEU A 35 19.26 -47.74 10.12
C LEU A 35 19.50 -48.32 11.52
N ARG A 36 20.42 -49.29 11.65
CA ARG A 36 20.76 -49.88 12.95
C ARG A 36 21.25 -48.81 13.92
N ARG A 37 22.16 -47.93 13.48
CA ARG A 37 22.67 -46.80 14.28
C ARG A 37 21.56 -45.82 14.68
N ILE A 38 20.66 -45.45 13.77
CA ILE A 38 19.52 -44.58 14.10
C ILE A 38 18.66 -45.22 15.19
N LEU A 39 18.35 -46.51 15.04
CA LEU A 39 17.51 -47.24 15.99
C LEU A 39 18.21 -47.49 17.33
N ASP A 40 19.52 -47.75 17.34
CA ASP A 40 20.32 -47.91 18.56
C ASP A 40 20.40 -46.59 19.34
N GLU A 41 20.73 -45.49 18.65
CA GLU A 41 20.84 -44.17 19.28
C GLU A 41 19.50 -43.67 19.82
N ASN A 42 18.39 -44.01 19.14
CA ASN A 42 17.05 -43.59 19.53
C ASN A 42 16.21 -44.71 20.16
N ALA A 43 16.81 -45.82 20.60
CA ALA A 43 16.08 -47.01 21.06
C ALA A 43 15.09 -46.72 22.20
N GLY A 44 15.39 -45.72 23.03
CA GLY A 44 14.60 -45.35 24.20
C GLY A 44 13.58 -44.23 23.98
N VAL A 45 13.40 -43.72 22.75
CA VAL A 45 12.49 -42.59 22.53
C VAL A 45 11.02 -43.01 22.60
N GLU A 46 10.15 -42.13 23.09
CA GLU A 46 8.71 -42.37 23.25
C GLU A 46 8.06 -42.91 21.96
N TYR A 47 8.38 -42.30 20.82
CA TYR A 47 7.80 -42.67 19.53
C TYR A 47 8.09 -44.12 19.13
N LEU A 48 9.35 -44.56 19.22
CA LEU A 48 9.75 -45.93 18.89
C LEU A 48 9.28 -46.94 19.95
N ASN A 49 9.27 -46.54 21.22
CA ASN A 49 8.73 -47.36 22.32
C ASN A 49 7.23 -47.64 22.11
N GLY A 50 6.45 -46.63 21.72
CA GLY A 50 5.02 -46.77 21.43
C GLY A 50 4.71 -47.74 20.28
N LEU A 51 5.67 -47.94 19.38
CA LEU A 51 5.59 -48.90 18.26
C LEU A 51 6.22 -50.27 18.59
N GLY A 52 6.68 -50.46 19.83
CA GLY A 52 7.28 -51.71 20.30
C GLY A 52 8.62 -52.04 19.65
N LEU A 53 9.41 -51.03 19.26
CA LEU A 53 10.75 -51.22 18.65
C LEU A 53 11.92 -51.16 19.64
N ALA A 54 11.63 -50.91 20.91
CA ALA A 54 12.62 -50.83 21.98
C ALA A 54 13.50 -52.10 22.04
N GLY A 55 14.80 -51.97 21.77
CA GLY A 55 15.78 -53.06 21.92
C GLY A 55 15.73 -54.17 20.85
N LEU A 56 15.11 -53.94 19.69
CA LEU A 56 15.06 -54.92 18.58
C LEU A 56 16.24 -54.83 17.60
N THR A 57 17.33 -54.14 17.94
CA THR A 57 18.49 -53.95 17.07
C THR A 57 19.39 -55.19 16.95
N ASP A 58 19.15 -56.22 17.78
CA ASP A 58 19.84 -57.51 17.78
C ASP A 58 19.21 -58.59 16.87
N ALA A 59 18.13 -58.28 16.14
CA ALA A 59 17.54 -59.22 15.19
C ALA A 59 18.39 -59.38 13.92
N ASP A 60 18.43 -60.59 13.33
CA ASP A 60 19.11 -60.85 12.04
C ASP A 60 18.48 -60.05 10.87
N ASP A 61 17.25 -59.53 11.05
CA ASP A 61 16.52 -58.73 10.05
C ASP A 61 15.83 -57.49 10.67
N VAL A 62 16.67 -56.50 11.02
CA VAL A 62 16.24 -55.19 11.58
C VAL A 62 15.39 -54.40 10.58
N GLU A 63 15.66 -54.50 9.28
CA GLU A 63 14.98 -53.73 8.23
C GLU A 63 13.52 -54.18 8.07
N THR A 64 13.28 -55.50 7.99
CA THR A 64 11.92 -56.05 7.94
C THR A 64 11.14 -55.74 9.22
N SER A 65 11.79 -55.84 10.37
CA SER A 65 11.17 -55.52 11.67
C SER A 65 10.78 -54.05 11.77
N PHE A 66 11.63 -53.15 11.27
CA PHE A 66 11.37 -51.71 11.20
C PHE A 66 10.21 -51.39 10.25
N ARG A 67 10.24 -51.89 9.01
CA ARG A 67 9.18 -51.67 8.01
C ARG A 67 7.82 -52.21 8.45
N ALA A 68 7.79 -53.32 9.18
CA ALA A 68 6.56 -53.94 9.67
C ALA A 68 5.89 -53.15 10.82
N ARG A 69 6.64 -52.33 11.57
CA ARG A 69 6.15 -51.66 12.78
C ARG A 69 6.05 -50.15 12.65
N VAL A 70 6.95 -49.51 11.90
CA VAL A 70 6.94 -48.07 11.69
C VAL A 70 6.09 -47.73 10.48
N PRO A 71 5.02 -46.92 10.63
CA PRO A 71 4.21 -46.49 9.50
C PRO A 71 4.95 -45.42 8.69
N VAL A 72 4.62 -45.32 7.40
CA VAL A 72 5.00 -44.16 6.59
C VAL A 72 4.16 -42.96 7.03
N VAL A 73 4.81 -41.84 7.37
CA VAL A 73 4.15 -40.67 7.97
C VAL A 73 4.37 -39.39 7.19
N THR A 74 3.47 -38.43 7.40
CA THR A 74 3.58 -37.04 6.94
C THR A 74 3.95 -36.12 8.10
N HIS A 75 4.19 -34.84 7.79
CA HIS A 75 4.46 -33.84 8.83
C HIS A 75 3.32 -33.68 9.84
N ALA A 76 2.06 -33.80 9.40
CA ALA A 76 0.90 -33.68 10.30
C ALA A 76 0.89 -34.75 11.40
N ASP A 77 1.45 -35.94 11.12
CA ASP A 77 1.48 -37.06 12.06
C ASP A 77 2.57 -36.88 13.14
N VAL A 78 3.69 -36.22 12.80
CA VAL A 78 4.82 -36.00 13.71
C VAL A 78 4.78 -34.64 14.42
N GLU A 79 4.03 -33.67 13.89
CA GLU A 79 3.93 -32.32 14.43
C GLU A 79 3.56 -32.27 15.92
N PRO A 80 2.63 -33.08 16.46
CA PRO A 80 2.31 -33.05 17.89
C PRO A 80 3.51 -33.35 18.79
N TYR A 81 4.41 -34.23 18.35
CA TYR A 81 5.63 -34.57 19.09
C TYR A 81 6.68 -33.46 18.99
N ILE A 82 6.85 -32.87 17.81
CA ILE A 82 7.76 -31.73 17.60
C ILE A 82 7.30 -30.52 18.41
N GLN A 83 6.00 -30.25 18.44
CA GLN A 83 5.42 -29.15 19.18
C GLN A 83 5.65 -29.29 20.70
N ARG A 84 5.51 -30.51 21.26
CA ARG A 84 5.86 -30.77 22.67
C ARG A 84 7.31 -30.42 22.99
N ILE A 85 8.24 -30.83 22.13
CA ILE A 85 9.67 -30.49 22.29
C ILE A 85 9.86 -28.97 22.20
N ALA A 86 9.22 -28.32 21.21
CA ALA A 86 9.26 -26.87 21.05
C ALA A 86 8.68 -26.13 22.27
N ASP A 87 7.71 -26.71 22.96
CA ASP A 87 7.09 -26.17 24.18
C ASP A 87 7.86 -26.49 25.48
N GLY A 88 8.99 -27.19 25.38
CA GLY A 88 9.93 -27.39 26.49
C GLY A 88 9.92 -28.79 27.10
N ASP A 89 9.28 -29.77 26.46
CA ASP A 89 9.38 -31.17 26.84
C ASP A 89 10.82 -31.67 26.60
N ALA A 90 11.58 -31.81 27.69
CA ALA A 90 12.96 -32.29 27.67
C ALA A 90 13.10 -33.81 27.67
N SER A 91 11.98 -34.56 27.64
CA SER A 91 12.02 -36.02 27.52
C SER A 91 12.46 -36.46 26.12
N ALA A 92 12.95 -37.70 26.00
CA ALA A 92 13.37 -38.27 24.72
C ALA A 92 12.14 -38.66 23.88
N VAL A 93 11.47 -37.68 23.26
CA VAL A 93 10.22 -37.91 22.52
C VAL A 93 10.48 -38.54 21.14
N LEU A 94 11.28 -37.86 20.32
CA LEU A 94 11.63 -38.29 18.95
C LEU A 94 13.11 -38.66 18.79
N THR A 95 13.99 -38.02 19.57
CA THR A 95 15.45 -38.21 19.56
C THR A 95 15.97 -38.24 20.99
N VAL A 96 16.99 -39.05 21.26
CA VAL A 96 17.71 -39.03 22.55
C VAL A 96 18.69 -37.86 22.61
N LYS A 97 19.29 -37.49 21.48
CA LYS A 97 20.23 -36.36 21.41
C LYS A 97 19.49 -35.04 21.68
N PRO A 98 20.04 -34.14 22.52
CA PRO A 98 19.42 -32.87 22.84
C PRO A 98 19.14 -32.04 21.58
N VAL A 99 17.94 -31.48 21.50
CA VAL A 99 17.56 -30.53 20.46
C VAL A 99 18.08 -29.15 20.84
N THR A 100 18.92 -28.56 20.00
CA THR A 100 19.56 -27.26 20.24
C THR A 100 18.81 -26.10 19.59
N ALA A 101 18.05 -26.38 18.52
CA ALA A 101 17.23 -25.41 17.82
C ALA A 101 16.06 -26.09 17.07
N ILE A 102 15.11 -25.27 16.61
CA ILE A 102 14.07 -25.66 15.66
C ILE A 102 14.41 -25.04 14.30
N SER A 103 14.48 -25.88 13.26
CA SER A 103 14.61 -25.47 11.87
C SER A 103 13.24 -25.24 11.24
N LEU A 104 13.03 -24.02 10.75
CA LEU A 104 11.83 -23.63 10.01
C LEU A 104 11.98 -24.06 8.55
N SER A 105 11.05 -24.90 8.08
CA SER A 105 10.98 -25.30 6.67
C SER A 105 10.31 -24.24 5.80
N SER A 106 10.72 -24.18 4.53
CA SER A 106 10.02 -23.42 3.49
C SER A 106 8.70 -24.08 3.04
N GLY A 107 8.52 -25.38 3.31
CA GLY A 107 7.26 -26.07 3.10
C GLY A 107 6.24 -25.65 4.17
N THR A 108 5.00 -25.36 3.76
CA THR A 108 3.91 -25.03 4.69
C THR A 108 2.88 -26.15 4.74
N THR A 109 2.31 -26.37 5.92
CA THR A 109 1.14 -27.23 6.13
C THR A 109 0.01 -26.28 6.55
N GLN A 110 -1.03 -26.13 5.73
CA GLN A 110 -2.14 -25.18 5.98
C GLN A 110 -1.69 -23.71 6.20
N GLY A 111 -0.63 -23.27 5.51
CA GLY A 111 -0.11 -21.91 5.62
C GLY A 111 0.80 -21.64 6.83
N LYS A 112 1.04 -22.63 7.70
CA LYS A 112 2.04 -22.56 8.78
C LYS A 112 3.35 -23.24 8.38
N ARG A 113 4.49 -22.70 8.81
CA ARG A 113 5.81 -23.31 8.56
C ARG A 113 5.96 -24.58 9.37
N LYS A 114 6.56 -25.61 8.77
CA LYS A 114 6.88 -26.86 9.47
C LYS A 114 8.05 -26.66 10.43
N TYR A 115 7.90 -27.12 11.67
CA TYR A 115 9.00 -27.20 12.63
C TYR A 115 9.74 -28.52 12.45
N LEU A 116 11.07 -28.46 12.46
CA LEU A 116 11.95 -29.63 12.35
C LEU A 116 13.07 -29.53 13.38
N LEU A 117 13.44 -30.65 13.99
CA LEU A 117 14.43 -30.67 15.06
C LEU A 117 15.84 -30.44 14.52
N PHE A 118 16.62 -29.60 15.19
CA PHE A 118 18.04 -29.36 14.89
C PHE A 118 18.89 -29.73 16.11
N ASN A 119 19.92 -30.54 15.89
CA ASN A 119 20.87 -30.98 16.89
C ASN A 119 22.28 -31.15 16.28
N ASP A 120 23.24 -31.54 17.10
CA ASP A 120 24.65 -31.70 16.70
C ASP A 120 24.85 -32.76 15.61
N GLU A 121 23.98 -33.77 15.54
CA GLU A 121 24.05 -34.81 14.51
C GLU A 121 23.71 -34.24 13.12
N LEU A 122 22.65 -33.44 13.03
CA LEU A 122 22.30 -32.76 11.78
C LEU A 122 23.38 -31.75 11.38
N LEU A 123 23.97 -31.04 12.35
CA LEU A 123 25.09 -30.12 12.13
C LEU A 123 26.31 -30.86 11.54
N GLN A 124 26.68 -32.01 12.12
CA GLN A 124 27.81 -32.81 11.66
C GLN A 124 27.55 -33.40 10.25
N SER A 125 26.37 -33.98 10.04
CA SER A 125 25.97 -34.54 8.74
C SER A 125 25.97 -33.47 7.64
N ALA A 126 25.40 -32.29 7.91
CA ALA A 126 25.44 -31.17 6.99
C ALA A 126 26.88 -30.69 6.72
N THR A 127 27.73 -30.62 7.75
CA THR A 127 29.15 -30.22 7.58
C THR A 127 29.88 -31.14 6.61
N GLN A 128 29.77 -32.46 6.81
CA GLN A 128 30.41 -33.46 5.95
C GLN A 128 29.88 -33.38 4.51
N PHE A 129 28.57 -33.17 4.34
CA PHE A 129 27.95 -33.00 3.04
C PHE A 129 28.50 -31.79 2.27
N PHE A 130 28.58 -30.62 2.91
CA PHE A 130 29.11 -29.43 2.25
C PHE A 130 30.60 -29.58 1.91
N LEU A 131 31.40 -30.18 2.79
CA LEU A 131 32.81 -30.46 2.52
C LEU A 131 32.98 -31.41 1.32
N ALA A 132 32.19 -32.48 1.25
CA ALA A 132 32.20 -33.42 0.13
C ALA A 132 31.81 -32.73 -1.18
N SER A 133 30.76 -31.91 -1.17
CA SER A 133 30.37 -31.12 -2.35
C SER A 133 31.47 -30.18 -2.82
N ILE A 134 32.13 -29.46 -1.90
CA ILE A 134 33.23 -28.57 -2.23
C ILE A 134 34.39 -29.37 -2.83
N ALA A 135 34.75 -30.51 -2.25
CA ALA A 135 35.83 -31.36 -2.77
C ALA A 135 35.54 -31.86 -4.20
N PHE A 136 34.32 -32.33 -4.49
CA PHE A 136 33.92 -32.71 -5.85
C PHE A 136 33.95 -31.53 -6.82
N THR A 137 33.54 -30.34 -6.37
CA THR A 137 33.55 -29.13 -7.19
C THR A 137 34.98 -28.68 -7.48
N ASN A 138 35.84 -28.60 -6.46
CA ASN A 138 37.25 -28.20 -6.58
C ASN A 138 38.05 -29.13 -7.50
N ARG A 139 37.71 -30.43 -7.53
CA ARG A 139 38.32 -31.40 -8.45
C ARG A 139 38.16 -30.99 -9.93
N GLU A 140 37.03 -30.40 -10.28
CA GLU A 140 36.69 -30.01 -11.66
C GLU A 140 36.93 -28.52 -11.92
N PHE A 141 36.58 -27.67 -10.96
CA PHE A 141 36.66 -26.22 -11.01
C PHE A 141 37.49 -25.69 -9.83
N PRO A 142 38.82 -25.85 -9.87
CA PRO A 142 39.68 -25.45 -8.76
C PRO A 142 39.65 -23.94 -8.55
N VAL A 143 39.45 -23.53 -7.30
CA VAL A 143 39.48 -22.14 -6.88
C VAL A 143 40.58 -21.94 -5.85
N GLU A 144 41.73 -21.43 -6.29
CA GLU A 144 42.82 -21.02 -5.40
C GLU A 144 42.73 -19.51 -5.13
N ASN A 145 42.84 -19.09 -3.87
CA ASN A 145 43.01 -17.71 -3.43
C ASN A 145 42.03 -16.68 -4.06
N GLY A 146 41.02 -16.28 -3.29
CA GLY A 146 40.12 -15.18 -3.62
C GLY A 146 38.89 -15.13 -2.72
N LYS A 147 37.82 -14.52 -3.24
CA LYS A 147 36.56 -14.30 -2.52
C LYS A 147 35.36 -14.87 -3.26
N VAL A 148 34.29 -15.13 -2.51
CA VAL A 148 32.97 -15.48 -3.04
C VAL A 148 32.03 -14.29 -2.89
N LEU A 149 31.39 -13.90 -4.00
CA LEU A 149 30.22 -13.03 -3.96
C LEU A 149 29.01 -13.93 -3.68
N GLU A 150 28.62 -13.97 -2.42
CA GLU A 150 27.59 -14.88 -1.91
C GLU A 150 26.38 -14.09 -1.44
N PHE A 151 25.24 -14.26 -2.14
CA PHE A 151 23.96 -13.65 -1.77
C PHE A 151 23.21 -14.53 -0.77
N MET A 152 23.54 -14.39 0.51
CA MET A 152 23.00 -15.20 1.60
C MET A 152 22.33 -14.31 2.64
N TYR A 153 21.13 -14.73 3.05
CA TYR A 153 20.28 -13.95 3.93
C TYR A 153 19.94 -14.78 5.16
N GLY A 154 20.39 -14.31 6.32
CA GLY A 154 20.02 -14.85 7.61
C GLY A 154 18.56 -14.57 7.93
N SER A 155 17.88 -15.53 8.52
CA SER A 155 16.53 -15.35 9.05
C SER A 155 16.56 -14.70 10.43
N ARG A 156 15.46 -13.99 10.74
CA ARG A 156 15.12 -13.65 12.11
C ARG A 156 15.11 -14.91 12.98
N GLN A 157 15.56 -14.75 14.23
CA GLN A 157 15.50 -15.79 15.24
C GLN A 157 14.28 -15.53 16.11
N GLU A 158 13.50 -16.57 16.33
CA GLU A 158 12.38 -16.58 17.25
C GLU A 158 12.70 -17.52 18.41
N THR A 159 12.02 -17.35 19.53
CA THR A 159 12.15 -18.25 20.68
C THR A 159 10.86 -19.01 20.83
N THR A 160 10.92 -20.34 20.87
CA THR A 160 9.75 -21.19 21.13
C THR A 160 9.31 -21.05 22.59
N ASN A 161 8.11 -21.55 22.93
CA ASN A 161 7.62 -21.50 24.32
C ASN A 161 8.56 -22.23 25.30
N GLY A 162 9.23 -23.29 24.83
CA GLY A 162 10.23 -24.05 25.57
C GLY A 162 11.63 -23.44 25.61
N GLY A 163 11.83 -22.25 25.02
CA GLY A 163 13.12 -21.56 25.03
C GLY A 163 14.10 -21.95 23.92
N LEU A 164 13.71 -22.83 22.97
CA LEU A 164 14.55 -23.17 21.82
C LEU A 164 14.56 -22.04 20.80
N THR A 165 15.69 -21.87 20.11
CA THR A 165 15.76 -20.92 18.99
C THR A 165 15.11 -21.54 17.76
N ALA A 166 14.10 -20.87 17.18
CA ALA A 166 13.48 -21.22 15.91
C ALA A 166 13.98 -20.31 14.79
N THR A 167 14.62 -20.89 13.78
CA THR A 167 15.11 -20.17 12.61
C THR A 167 15.37 -21.14 11.46
N THR A 168 15.86 -20.71 10.30
CA THR A 168 16.10 -21.65 9.20
C THR A 168 17.36 -22.49 9.38
N VAL A 169 17.39 -23.69 8.77
CA VAL A 169 18.55 -24.59 8.85
C VAL A 169 19.85 -23.90 8.40
N MET A 170 19.78 -23.09 7.33
CA MET A 170 20.95 -22.37 6.83
C MET A 170 21.43 -21.30 7.82
N THR A 171 20.52 -20.59 8.48
CA THR A 171 20.88 -19.62 9.54
C THR A 171 21.53 -20.32 10.73
N ASN A 172 21.02 -21.49 11.13
CA ASN A 172 21.65 -22.30 12.19
C ASN A 172 23.08 -22.70 11.82
N LEU A 173 23.32 -23.15 10.58
CA LEU A 173 24.66 -23.49 10.09
C LEU A 173 25.59 -22.28 10.04
N LEU A 174 25.15 -21.16 9.45
CA LEU A 174 25.96 -19.94 9.34
C LEU A 174 26.33 -19.33 10.70
N ARG A 175 25.52 -19.53 11.73
CA ARG A 175 25.79 -19.06 13.10
C ARG A 175 26.61 -20.05 13.93
N SER A 176 26.73 -21.31 13.52
CA SER A 176 27.57 -22.29 14.21
C SER A 176 29.05 -21.97 14.00
N LYS A 177 29.79 -21.86 15.10
CA LYS A 177 31.24 -21.64 15.06
C LYS A 177 31.97 -22.87 14.53
N GLU A 178 31.47 -24.05 14.84
CA GLU A 178 32.01 -25.35 14.43
C GLU A 178 31.89 -25.51 12.91
N PHE A 179 30.70 -25.26 12.35
CA PHE A 179 30.49 -25.28 10.91
C PHE A 179 31.36 -24.24 10.19
N MET A 180 31.35 -23.00 10.67
CA MET A 180 32.14 -21.93 10.05
C MET A 180 33.65 -22.14 10.21
N ALA A 181 34.10 -22.76 11.29
CA ALA A 181 35.49 -23.17 11.46
C ALA A 181 35.85 -24.25 10.44
N ALA A 182 35.04 -25.31 10.32
CA ALA A 182 35.27 -26.38 9.35
C ALA A 182 35.33 -25.86 7.90
N MET A 183 34.45 -24.92 7.53
CA MET A 183 34.47 -24.28 6.21
C MET A 183 35.69 -23.36 5.98
N ARG A 184 36.40 -22.94 7.04
CA ARG A 184 37.55 -22.01 7.00
C ARG A 184 38.91 -22.67 7.27
N SER A 185 38.95 -23.80 7.99
CA SER A 185 40.17 -24.34 8.63
C SER A 185 40.94 -25.34 7.78
N SER A 186 40.36 -25.87 6.70
CA SER A 186 41.09 -26.77 5.81
C SER A 186 41.96 -25.93 4.84
N PRO A 187 43.31 -26.02 4.91
CA PRO A 187 44.23 -25.20 4.10
C PRO A 187 44.14 -25.46 2.59
N SER A 188 43.33 -26.44 2.20
CA SER A 188 43.22 -26.97 0.85
C SER A 188 41.78 -27.17 0.38
N SER A 189 40.79 -27.24 1.29
CA SER A 189 39.35 -27.14 0.95
C SER A 189 38.75 -25.78 1.32
N ALA A 190 39.60 -24.75 1.36
CA ALA A 190 39.21 -23.39 1.73
C ALA A 190 38.21 -22.82 0.72
N ARG A 191 36.92 -22.87 1.06
CA ARG A 191 35.91 -22.06 0.41
C ARG A 191 36.39 -20.60 0.43
N PRO A 192 36.41 -19.88 -0.71
CA PRO A 192 36.80 -18.47 -0.74
C PRO A 192 36.06 -17.67 0.32
N ARG A 193 36.73 -16.70 0.96
CA ARG A 193 36.07 -15.87 1.98
C ARG A 193 34.95 -15.06 1.32
N ARG A 194 33.83 -14.88 2.01
CA ARG A 194 32.73 -14.02 1.52
C ARG A 194 33.22 -12.59 1.33
N CYS A 195 32.70 -11.93 0.29
CA CYS A 195 32.89 -10.49 0.09
C CYS A 195 32.19 -9.71 1.20
N SER A 196 30.97 -10.13 1.53
CA SER A 196 30.10 -9.45 2.47
C SER A 196 30.40 -9.86 3.91
N PRO A 197 30.38 -8.90 4.86
CA PRO A 197 30.55 -9.17 6.28
C PRO A 197 29.31 -9.85 6.88
N ASP A 198 29.44 -10.41 8.10
CA ASP A 198 28.35 -11.15 8.75
C ASP A 198 27.16 -10.22 9.08
N GLU A 199 27.43 -8.95 9.38
CA GLU A 199 26.43 -7.92 9.60
C GLU A 199 25.50 -7.75 8.39
N VAL A 200 26.04 -7.77 7.17
CA VAL A 200 25.25 -7.69 5.93
C VAL A 200 24.39 -8.94 5.76
N VAL A 201 24.96 -10.12 6.01
CA VAL A 201 24.27 -11.41 5.86
C VAL A 201 23.11 -11.55 6.86
N PHE A 202 23.29 -11.06 8.08
CA PHE A 202 22.29 -11.11 9.14
C PHE A 202 21.52 -9.80 9.31
N SER A 203 21.55 -8.91 8.31
CA SER A 203 20.76 -7.68 8.34
C SER A 203 19.26 -8.04 8.41
N PRO A 204 18.47 -7.33 9.25
CA PRO A 204 17.03 -7.54 9.33
C PRO A 204 16.29 -7.01 8.09
N ASP A 205 16.93 -6.18 7.26
CA ASP A 205 16.36 -5.59 6.06
C ASP A 205 16.96 -6.24 4.80
N PHE A 206 16.10 -6.81 3.96
CA PHE A 206 16.52 -7.50 2.74
C PHE A 206 17.06 -6.55 1.67
N ASP A 207 16.40 -5.40 1.46
CA ASP A 207 16.77 -4.47 0.39
C ASP A 207 18.12 -3.82 0.73
N GLU A 208 18.37 -3.50 2.01
CA GLU A 208 19.68 -3.08 2.53
C GLU A 208 20.74 -4.18 2.35
N SER A 209 20.44 -5.42 2.79
CA SER A 209 21.37 -6.54 2.69
C SER A 209 21.80 -6.79 1.25
N LEU A 210 20.83 -6.83 0.32
CA LEU A 210 21.07 -7.03 -1.10
C LEU A 210 21.94 -5.91 -1.70
N TYR A 211 21.63 -4.65 -1.37
CA TYR A 211 22.43 -3.50 -1.79
C TYR A 211 23.89 -3.63 -1.33
N CYS A 212 24.08 -3.94 -0.05
CA CYS A 212 25.41 -4.12 0.54
C CYS A 212 26.15 -5.33 -0.02
N HIS A 213 25.46 -6.42 -0.37
CA HIS A 213 26.05 -7.56 -1.07
C HIS A 213 26.65 -7.14 -2.42
N LEU A 214 25.88 -6.40 -3.23
CA LEU A 214 26.33 -5.89 -4.52
C LEU A 214 27.51 -4.92 -4.35
N LEU A 215 27.40 -3.98 -3.42
CA LEU A 215 28.46 -3.01 -3.15
C LEU A 215 29.78 -3.69 -2.73
N CYS A 216 29.74 -4.60 -1.76
CA CYS A 216 30.92 -5.37 -1.34
C CYS A 216 31.50 -6.19 -2.50
N GLY A 217 30.64 -6.77 -3.34
CA GLY A 217 31.05 -7.51 -4.52
C GLY A 217 31.75 -6.65 -5.58
N LEU A 218 31.30 -5.41 -5.79
CA LEU A 218 31.90 -4.47 -6.72
C LEU A 218 33.23 -3.92 -6.21
N LEU A 219 33.33 -3.61 -4.91
CA LEU A 219 34.56 -3.15 -4.28
C LEU A 219 35.68 -4.19 -4.32
N LEU A 220 35.31 -5.47 -4.24
CA LEU A 220 36.23 -6.60 -4.23
C LEU A 220 36.23 -7.34 -5.57
N ALA A 221 35.86 -6.66 -6.65
CA ALA A 221 35.55 -7.28 -7.93
C ALA A 221 36.67 -8.18 -8.48
N ASP A 222 37.92 -7.75 -8.36
CA ASP A 222 39.09 -8.48 -8.84
C ASP A 222 39.39 -9.73 -8.00
N ASP A 223 38.96 -9.78 -6.74
CA ASP A 223 39.12 -10.95 -5.86
C ASP A 223 38.02 -11.99 -6.05
N VAL A 224 36.88 -11.63 -6.67
CA VAL A 224 35.74 -12.55 -6.82
C VAL A 224 36.09 -13.69 -7.78
N ARG A 225 36.09 -14.90 -7.24
CA ARG A 225 36.29 -16.16 -7.99
C ARG A 225 35.01 -16.95 -8.18
N LEU A 226 34.01 -16.72 -7.35
CA LEU A 226 32.78 -17.48 -7.31
C LEU A 226 31.61 -16.53 -7.06
N VAL A 227 30.53 -16.70 -7.82
CA VAL A 227 29.23 -16.08 -7.53
C VAL A 227 28.29 -17.19 -7.06
N SER A 228 27.69 -17.05 -5.87
CA SER A 228 26.81 -18.08 -5.33
C SER A 228 25.58 -17.55 -4.60
N ALA A 229 24.53 -18.37 -4.56
CA ALA A 229 23.39 -18.22 -3.66
C ALA A 229 22.72 -19.59 -3.43
N SER A 230 21.78 -19.68 -2.49
CA SER A 230 20.98 -20.91 -2.29
C SER A 230 20.18 -21.29 -3.55
N PHE A 231 19.58 -20.31 -4.22
CA PHE A 231 18.68 -20.50 -5.36
C PHE A 231 19.07 -19.59 -6.53
N ALA A 232 18.87 -20.08 -7.77
CA ALA A 232 19.13 -19.33 -8.99
C ALA A 232 18.38 -17.98 -9.02
N HIS A 233 17.11 -17.99 -8.60
CA HIS A 233 16.27 -16.80 -8.46
C HIS A 233 16.98 -15.67 -7.68
N THR A 234 17.65 -16.00 -6.57
CA THR A 234 18.33 -15.01 -5.73
C THR A 234 19.44 -14.27 -6.47
N ILE A 235 20.20 -14.97 -7.32
CA ILE A 235 21.24 -14.36 -8.15
C ILE A 235 20.59 -13.47 -9.20
N VAL A 236 19.56 -13.96 -9.90
CA VAL A 236 18.85 -13.17 -10.93
C VAL A 236 18.29 -11.88 -10.34
N VAL A 237 17.60 -11.93 -9.20
CA VAL A 237 17.08 -10.74 -8.51
C VAL A 237 18.19 -9.77 -8.13
N ALA A 238 19.33 -10.29 -7.65
CA ALA A 238 20.46 -9.45 -7.30
C ALA A 238 21.04 -8.72 -8.52
N LEU A 239 21.22 -9.42 -9.64
CA LEU A 239 21.73 -8.86 -10.87
C LEU A 239 20.74 -7.86 -11.49
N GLN A 240 19.43 -8.16 -11.54
CA GLN A 240 18.40 -7.21 -11.96
C GLN A 240 18.34 -5.97 -11.07
N THR A 241 18.66 -6.11 -9.78
CA THR A 241 18.76 -4.97 -8.86
C THR A 241 19.99 -4.12 -9.18
N LEU A 242 21.13 -4.74 -9.52
CA LEU A 242 22.30 -4.02 -10.05
C LEU A 242 21.94 -3.24 -11.32
N GLU A 243 21.17 -3.81 -12.25
CA GLU A 243 20.75 -3.12 -13.48
C GLU A 243 20.00 -1.81 -13.21
N ARG A 244 19.24 -1.77 -12.11
CA ARG A 244 18.46 -0.60 -11.70
C ARG A 244 19.28 0.39 -10.89
N MET A 245 20.20 -0.10 -10.06
CA MET A 245 20.86 0.68 -9.02
C MET A 245 22.34 0.97 -9.26
N TRP A 246 22.91 0.54 -10.40
CA TRP A 246 24.35 0.72 -10.66
C TRP A 246 24.82 2.17 -10.55
N ARG A 247 23.97 3.16 -10.87
CA ARG A 247 24.30 4.59 -10.73
C ARG A 247 24.47 5.00 -9.27
N GLU A 248 23.58 4.53 -8.39
CA GLU A 248 23.64 4.77 -6.95
C GLU A 248 24.87 4.06 -6.34
N LEU A 249 25.11 2.81 -6.72
CA LEU A 249 26.31 2.07 -6.30
C LEU A 249 27.60 2.76 -6.74
N CYS A 250 27.67 3.25 -7.98
CA CYS A 250 28.84 4.01 -8.45
C CYS A 250 28.98 5.35 -7.72
N HIS A 251 27.88 6.01 -7.35
CA HIS A 251 27.90 7.21 -6.53
C HIS A 251 28.51 6.95 -5.15
N ASP A 252 28.07 5.90 -4.46
CA ASP A 252 28.60 5.55 -3.12
C ASP A 252 30.09 5.15 -3.19
N ILE A 253 30.48 4.37 -4.21
CA ILE A 253 31.89 4.03 -4.45
C ILE A 253 32.73 5.28 -4.69
N ARG A 254 32.22 6.23 -5.49
CA ARG A 254 32.91 7.46 -5.84
C ARG A 254 33.17 8.35 -4.62
N HIS A 255 32.23 8.42 -3.68
CA HIS A 255 32.32 9.27 -2.49
C HIS A 255 32.85 8.56 -1.25
N GLY A 256 32.96 7.23 -1.29
CA GLY A 256 33.51 6.46 -0.19
C GLY A 256 32.59 6.39 1.03
N ALA A 257 31.28 6.60 0.86
CA ALA A 257 30.29 6.50 1.93
C ALA A 257 28.97 5.94 1.39
N VAL A 258 28.29 5.11 2.17
CA VAL A 258 26.92 4.68 1.84
C VAL A 258 25.88 5.62 2.43
N SER A 259 24.77 5.81 1.71
CA SER A 259 23.67 6.65 2.19
C SER A 259 23.05 6.10 3.50
N PRO A 260 22.90 6.90 4.56
CA PRO A 260 22.21 6.50 5.79
C PRO A 260 20.72 6.15 5.58
N SER A 261 20.10 6.64 4.51
CA SER A 261 18.73 6.30 4.13
C SER A 261 18.64 4.96 3.38
N ARG A 262 19.75 4.51 2.77
CA ARG A 262 19.85 3.21 2.09
C ARG A 262 20.28 2.10 3.04
N VAL A 263 21.29 2.39 3.88
CA VAL A 263 21.81 1.48 4.90
C VAL A 263 21.47 2.06 6.27
N THR A 264 20.27 1.71 6.71
CA THR A 264 19.65 2.22 7.94
C THR A 264 20.24 1.57 9.19
N THR A 265 20.64 0.29 9.11
CA THR A 265 21.17 -0.47 10.24
C THR A 265 22.60 -0.02 10.58
N PRO A 266 22.87 0.54 11.77
CA PRO A 266 24.20 1.08 12.10
C PRO A 266 25.32 0.05 12.00
N ALA A 267 25.13 -1.17 12.52
CA ALA A 267 26.15 -2.21 12.46
C ALA A 267 26.50 -2.64 11.02
N VAL A 268 25.50 -2.64 10.12
CA VAL A 268 25.70 -2.97 8.70
C VAL A 268 26.48 -1.86 8.01
N ARG A 269 26.08 -0.60 8.26
CA ARG A 269 26.76 0.57 7.73
C ARG A 269 28.22 0.63 8.20
N ASP A 270 28.47 0.48 9.49
CA ASP A 270 29.83 0.50 10.05
C ASP A 270 30.71 -0.60 9.42
N ALA A 271 30.14 -1.79 9.20
CA ALA A 271 30.85 -2.91 8.56
C ALA A 271 31.14 -2.66 7.07
N VAL A 272 30.23 -2.02 6.35
CA VAL A 272 30.39 -1.71 4.91
C VAL A 272 31.30 -0.50 4.70
N ASP A 273 31.17 0.55 5.51
CA ASP A 273 32.05 1.72 5.49
C ASP A 273 33.50 1.32 5.77
N ALA A 274 33.72 0.32 6.63
CA ALA A 274 35.05 -0.24 6.86
C ALA A 274 35.66 -0.92 5.62
N ILE A 275 34.84 -1.47 4.71
CA ILE A 275 35.29 -2.07 3.44
C ILE A 275 35.48 -0.98 2.39
N LEU A 276 34.59 0.02 2.37
CA LEU A 276 34.61 1.12 1.43
C LEU A 276 35.82 2.04 1.67
N ALA A 277 36.14 2.31 2.94
CA ALA A 277 37.34 2.94 3.54
C ALA A 277 37.82 4.31 2.99
N ALA A 278 37.72 4.56 1.69
CA ALA A 278 38.06 5.81 1.03
C ALA A 278 37.27 5.99 -0.29
N PRO A 279 37.07 7.24 -0.75
CA PRO A 279 36.50 7.52 -2.07
C PRO A 279 37.30 6.86 -3.19
N ASN A 280 36.62 6.17 -4.12
CA ASN A 280 37.26 5.51 -5.27
C ASN A 280 36.59 5.91 -6.61
N PRO A 281 36.84 7.15 -7.09
CA PRO A 281 36.27 7.64 -8.34
C PRO A 281 36.71 6.84 -9.57
N GLU A 282 37.94 6.31 -9.57
CA GLU A 282 38.47 5.53 -10.70
C GLU A 282 37.69 4.22 -10.91
N LEU A 283 37.39 3.50 -9.82
CA LEU A 283 36.56 2.29 -9.88
C LEU A 283 35.13 2.65 -10.30
N ALA A 284 34.54 3.71 -9.71
CA ALA A 284 33.22 4.17 -10.09
C ALA A 284 33.12 4.46 -11.59
N ASP A 285 34.02 5.28 -12.13
CA ASP A 285 34.02 5.63 -13.55
C ASP A 285 34.24 4.41 -14.46
N ALA A 286 35.06 3.44 -14.02
CA ALA A 286 35.24 2.19 -14.74
C ALA A 286 33.97 1.33 -14.75
N LEU A 287 33.25 1.24 -13.62
CA LEU A 287 31.99 0.52 -13.51
C LEU A 287 30.90 1.20 -14.33
N GLU A 288 30.79 2.53 -14.31
CA GLU A 288 29.83 3.27 -15.12
C GLU A 288 30.03 3.02 -16.62
N ARG A 289 31.28 3.04 -17.11
CA ARG A 289 31.58 2.69 -18.52
C ARG A 289 31.15 1.26 -18.86
N ARG A 290 31.43 0.29 -17.99
CA ARG A 290 31.03 -1.11 -18.22
C ARG A 290 29.51 -1.27 -18.19
N CYS A 291 28.82 -0.63 -17.24
CA CYS A 291 27.36 -0.67 -17.13
C CYS A 291 26.67 0.00 -18.32
N ALA A 292 27.21 1.11 -18.84
CA ALA A 292 26.69 1.75 -20.05
C ALA A 292 26.72 0.79 -21.25
N VAL A 293 27.87 0.16 -21.51
CA VAL A 293 28.02 -0.84 -22.59
C VAL A 293 27.10 -2.04 -22.38
N LEU A 294 27.01 -2.55 -21.15
CA LEU A 294 26.10 -3.66 -20.83
C LEU A 294 24.65 -3.29 -21.06
N SER A 295 24.22 -2.08 -20.68
CA SER A 295 22.85 -1.63 -20.85
C SER A 295 22.40 -1.56 -22.32
N GLU A 296 23.33 -1.24 -23.24
CA GLU A 296 23.09 -1.26 -24.69
C GLU A 296 23.00 -2.69 -25.25
N ASN A 297 23.66 -3.66 -24.61
CA ASN A 297 23.68 -5.07 -25.01
C ASN A 297 22.79 -5.96 -24.13
N ASN A 298 21.68 -5.40 -23.61
CA ASN A 298 20.71 -6.09 -22.76
C ASN A 298 21.37 -6.87 -21.59
N TRP A 299 22.44 -6.35 -21.02
CA TRP A 299 23.19 -6.96 -19.90
C TRP A 299 23.78 -8.35 -20.17
N TYR A 300 23.97 -8.73 -21.43
CA TYR A 300 24.63 -9.98 -21.78
C TYR A 300 26.08 -9.98 -21.27
N GLY A 301 26.48 -11.06 -20.57
CA GLY A 301 27.83 -11.17 -20.02
C GLY A 301 28.11 -10.23 -18.84
N LEU A 302 27.08 -9.81 -18.10
CA LEU A 302 27.21 -8.97 -16.90
C LEU A 302 28.24 -9.52 -15.91
N ILE A 303 28.15 -10.81 -15.54
CA ILE A 303 29.01 -11.41 -14.52
C ILE A 303 30.49 -11.31 -14.89
N PRO A 304 30.96 -11.78 -16.07
CA PRO A 304 32.36 -11.64 -16.44
C PRO A 304 32.81 -10.19 -16.67
N ALA A 305 31.89 -9.26 -16.96
CA ALA A 305 32.22 -7.84 -17.08
C ALA A 305 32.44 -7.16 -15.71
N MET A 306 31.63 -7.50 -14.71
CA MET A 306 31.77 -6.97 -13.35
C MET A 306 32.83 -7.70 -12.54
N TRP A 307 32.89 -9.03 -12.66
CA TRP A 307 33.75 -9.93 -11.90
C TRP A 307 34.60 -10.79 -12.86
N PRO A 308 35.64 -10.21 -13.48
CA PRO A 308 36.40 -10.85 -14.57
C PRO A 308 37.14 -12.12 -14.15
N ASN A 309 37.39 -12.30 -12.86
CA ASN A 309 38.10 -13.45 -12.30
C ASN A 309 37.16 -14.58 -11.83
N ALA A 310 35.85 -14.44 -12.03
CA ALA A 310 34.88 -15.47 -11.70
C ALA A 310 35.15 -16.75 -12.51
N ARG A 311 35.09 -17.91 -11.85
CA ARG A 311 35.37 -19.24 -12.42
C ARG A 311 34.11 -20.01 -12.75
N TYR A 312 33.06 -19.85 -11.96
CA TYR A 312 31.75 -20.43 -12.19
C TYR A 312 30.69 -19.72 -11.34
N VAL A 313 29.42 -19.95 -11.66
CA VAL A 313 28.26 -19.54 -10.87
C VAL A 313 27.64 -20.79 -10.26
N THR A 314 27.32 -20.79 -8.97
CA THR A 314 26.67 -21.94 -8.32
C THR A 314 25.44 -21.57 -7.51
N ALA A 315 24.37 -22.33 -7.72
CA ALA A 315 23.11 -22.24 -6.98
C ALA A 315 22.28 -23.50 -7.24
N THR A 316 21.19 -23.68 -6.49
CA THR A 316 20.16 -24.66 -6.89
C THR A 316 19.48 -24.17 -8.17
N MET A 317 19.61 -24.96 -9.24
CA MET A 317 19.14 -24.64 -10.60
C MET A 317 18.18 -25.69 -11.17
N THR A 318 17.77 -26.66 -10.36
CA THR A 318 16.87 -27.77 -10.75
C THR A 318 15.45 -27.52 -10.26
N GLY A 319 14.47 -28.19 -10.87
CA GLY A 319 13.06 -28.07 -10.49
C GLY A 319 12.52 -26.67 -10.81
N SER A 320 11.85 -26.04 -9.85
CA SER A 320 11.25 -24.69 -10.03
C SER A 320 12.25 -23.57 -10.34
N MET A 321 13.54 -23.83 -10.14
CA MET A 321 14.63 -22.92 -10.42
C MET A 321 15.17 -23.02 -11.86
N GLU A 322 14.81 -24.07 -12.60
CA GLU A 322 15.32 -24.34 -13.95
C GLU A 322 14.98 -23.21 -14.94
N HIS A 323 13.82 -22.56 -14.75
CA HIS A 323 13.41 -21.36 -15.50
C HIS A 323 14.48 -20.26 -15.53
N TYR A 324 15.20 -20.05 -14.42
CA TYR A 324 16.21 -18.99 -14.30
C TYR A 324 17.54 -19.33 -14.98
N VAL A 325 17.75 -20.58 -15.40
CA VAL A 325 19.01 -21.02 -15.99
C VAL A 325 19.30 -20.27 -17.30
N SER A 326 18.28 -20.00 -18.11
CA SER A 326 18.43 -19.21 -19.33
C SER A 326 18.97 -17.79 -19.02
N LYS A 327 18.33 -17.10 -18.06
CA LYS A 327 18.73 -15.75 -17.65
C LYS A 327 20.11 -15.72 -16.99
N LEU A 328 20.45 -16.72 -16.17
CA LEU A 328 21.79 -16.85 -15.62
C LEU A 328 22.85 -17.11 -16.70
N ARG A 329 22.54 -17.92 -17.72
CA ARG A 329 23.43 -18.17 -18.85
C ARG A 329 23.68 -16.90 -19.66
N HIS A 330 22.65 -16.07 -19.81
CA HIS A 330 22.73 -14.73 -20.39
C HIS A 330 23.67 -13.82 -19.59
N TYR A 331 23.51 -13.71 -18.27
CA TYR A 331 24.42 -12.95 -17.42
C TYR A 331 25.85 -13.51 -17.36
N ALA A 332 26.00 -14.83 -17.50
CA ALA A 332 27.28 -15.54 -17.58
C ALA A 332 28.01 -15.32 -18.93
N GLY A 333 27.34 -14.73 -19.93
CA GLY A 333 27.90 -14.45 -21.25
C GLY A 333 28.27 -15.71 -22.04
N GLY A 334 27.67 -16.86 -21.71
CA GLY A 334 27.98 -18.17 -22.30
C GLY A 334 29.38 -18.73 -21.99
N SER A 335 30.31 -17.93 -21.49
CA SER A 335 31.69 -18.33 -21.20
C SER A 335 31.89 -18.87 -19.77
N LEU A 336 31.02 -18.48 -18.82
CA LEU A 336 31.15 -18.86 -17.42
C LEU A 336 30.28 -20.09 -17.10
N PRO A 337 30.85 -21.20 -16.58
CA PRO A 337 30.11 -22.40 -16.22
C PRO A 337 29.03 -22.14 -15.16
N LEU A 338 27.85 -22.72 -15.37
CA LEU A 338 26.78 -22.80 -14.37
C LEU A 338 26.84 -24.18 -13.70
N VAL A 339 27.15 -24.21 -12.41
CA VAL A 339 27.33 -25.44 -11.63
C VAL A 339 26.16 -25.58 -10.67
N ALA A 340 25.28 -26.55 -10.94
CA ALA A 340 24.15 -26.80 -10.06
C ALA A 340 24.62 -27.27 -8.68
N GLY A 341 24.02 -26.70 -7.63
CA GLY A 341 24.24 -27.09 -6.24
C GLY A 341 23.75 -28.51 -5.94
N ASN A 342 23.71 -28.88 -4.67
CA ASN A 342 23.37 -30.24 -4.24
C ASN A 342 21.89 -30.39 -3.88
N TYR A 343 21.47 -31.63 -3.65
CA TYR A 343 20.11 -31.96 -3.23
C TYR A 343 20.03 -32.14 -1.71
N ALA A 344 19.44 -31.15 -1.03
CA ALA A 344 19.19 -31.15 0.41
C ALA A 344 17.84 -30.50 0.75
N SER A 345 17.32 -30.80 1.94
CA SER A 345 16.11 -30.19 2.50
C SER A 345 16.31 -29.77 3.95
N THR A 346 15.27 -29.23 4.59
CA THR A 346 15.32 -28.93 6.03
C THR A 346 15.30 -30.21 6.87
N GLU A 347 14.68 -31.27 6.37
CA GLU A 347 14.62 -32.59 6.99
C GLU A 347 15.97 -33.33 6.97
N GLY A 348 16.84 -33.03 6.00
CA GLY A 348 18.18 -33.62 5.95
C GLY A 348 18.88 -33.47 4.60
N VAL A 349 20.04 -34.12 4.49
CA VAL A 349 20.85 -34.23 3.28
C VAL A 349 20.35 -35.41 2.44
N ILE A 350 20.25 -35.24 1.11
CA ILE A 350 19.80 -36.32 0.21
C ILE A 350 20.91 -36.75 -0.75
N GLY A 351 21.44 -35.85 -1.58
CA GLY A 351 22.34 -36.24 -2.66
C GLY A 351 23.34 -35.17 -3.09
N ILE A 352 24.51 -35.61 -3.53
CA ILE A 352 25.61 -34.76 -4.02
C ILE A 352 25.64 -34.79 -5.54
N ASN A 353 25.90 -33.62 -6.16
CA ASN A 353 26.24 -33.56 -7.57
C ASN A 353 27.69 -34.05 -7.76
N VAL A 354 27.88 -35.25 -8.30
CA VAL A 354 29.23 -35.79 -8.57
C VAL A 354 29.70 -35.51 -10.00
N GLU A 355 28.79 -35.08 -10.87
CA GLU A 355 29.01 -34.83 -12.31
C GLU A 355 28.95 -33.33 -12.61
N GLN A 356 29.93 -32.58 -12.08
CA GLN A 356 29.94 -31.11 -12.04
C GLN A 356 29.91 -30.40 -13.41
N HIS A 357 30.24 -31.10 -14.50
CA HIS A 357 30.27 -30.56 -15.86
C HIS A 357 28.91 -30.64 -16.58
N MET A 358 27.94 -31.35 -16.00
CA MET A 358 26.62 -31.51 -16.61
C MET A 358 25.88 -30.17 -16.64
N PRO A 359 25.17 -29.86 -17.74
CA PRO A 359 24.34 -28.65 -17.78
C PRO A 359 23.24 -28.76 -16.71
N PRO A 360 22.84 -27.64 -16.07
CA PRO A 360 21.88 -27.66 -14.96
C PRO A 360 20.59 -28.46 -15.23
N GLU A 361 20.09 -28.43 -16.46
CA GLU A 361 18.87 -29.11 -16.94
C GLU A 361 19.00 -30.65 -16.94
N SER A 362 20.23 -31.17 -16.92
CA SER A 362 20.55 -32.61 -16.97
C SER A 362 21.24 -33.13 -15.72
N VAL A 363 21.36 -32.31 -14.67
CA VAL A 363 22.03 -32.70 -13.42
C VAL A 363 21.28 -33.82 -12.72
N VAL A 364 22.07 -34.72 -12.14
CA VAL A 364 21.62 -35.85 -11.33
C VAL A 364 22.42 -35.90 -10.03
N PHE A 365 21.78 -36.35 -8.96
CA PHE A 365 22.38 -36.39 -7.62
C PHE A 365 22.61 -37.83 -7.20
N ALA A 366 23.83 -38.15 -6.78
CA ALA A 366 24.12 -39.44 -6.14
C ALA A 366 23.65 -39.38 -4.69
N VAL A 367 22.72 -40.25 -4.29
CA VAL A 367 22.18 -40.28 -2.93
C VAL A 367 23.30 -40.67 -1.95
N VAL A 368 23.40 -39.96 -0.81
CA VAL A 368 24.45 -40.14 0.21
C VAL A 368 24.02 -41.24 1.19
N PRO A 369 24.53 -42.49 1.10
CA PRO A 369 23.92 -43.62 1.83
C PRO A 369 24.10 -43.59 3.34
N ASP A 370 25.05 -42.83 3.90
CA ASP A 370 25.28 -42.74 5.35
C ASP A 370 24.64 -41.49 5.99
N ALA A 371 23.95 -40.65 5.20
CA ALA A 371 23.33 -39.41 5.68
C ALA A 371 21.98 -39.65 6.39
N ALA A 372 21.19 -40.60 5.90
CA ALA A 372 19.89 -41.02 6.42
C ALA A 372 19.57 -42.42 5.89
N TYR A 373 18.58 -43.10 6.46
CA TYR A 373 18.01 -44.30 5.84
C TYR A 373 16.92 -43.88 4.85
N PHE A 374 17.04 -44.32 3.59
CA PHE A 374 16.21 -43.90 2.47
C PHE A 374 15.35 -45.06 1.98
N GLU A 375 14.06 -44.75 1.79
CA GLU A 375 13.11 -45.60 1.09
C GLU A 375 12.45 -44.80 -0.04
N PHE A 376 11.89 -45.52 -1.01
CA PHE A 376 11.35 -44.93 -2.23
C PHE A 376 9.99 -45.53 -2.52
N ILE A 377 8.93 -44.71 -2.51
CA ILE A 377 7.59 -45.15 -2.87
C ILE A 377 7.47 -45.15 -4.40
N PRO A 378 7.24 -46.29 -5.07
CA PRO A 378 7.06 -46.34 -6.51
C PRO A 378 5.84 -45.54 -6.96
N LEU A 379 5.99 -44.74 -8.01
CA LEU A 379 4.93 -43.92 -8.55
C LEU A 379 4.57 -44.38 -9.96
N LYS A 380 3.41 -45.01 -10.13
CA LYS A 380 2.91 -45.29 -11.49
C LYS A 380 2.35 -44.04 -12.14
N PRO A 381 2.63 -43.81 -13.43
CA PRO A 381 1.89 -42.85 -14.23
C PRO A 381 0.45 -43.34 -14.37
N ALA A 382 -0.47 -42.71 -13.64
CA ALA A 382 -1.88 -43.08 -13.63
C ALA A 382 -2.71 -41.97 -14.26
N GLY A 383 -2.71 -41.88 -15.61
CA GLY A 383 -3.52 -40.95 -16.42
C GLY A 383 -3.23 -39.45 -16.26
N SER A 384 -3.06 -38.98 -15.03
CA SER A 384 -3.13 -37.59 -14.56
C SER A 384 -2.46 -37.46 -13.17
N GLY A 385 -1.13 -37.60 -13.11
CA GLY A 385 -0.33 -37.52 -11.88
C GLY A 385 0.23 -38.86 -11.37
N TYR A 386 0.77 -38.84 -10.15
CA TYR A 386 1.39 -40.01 -9.52
C TYR A 386 0.44 -40.68 -8.54
N ALA A 387 -0.04 -41.88 -8.89
CA ALA A 387 -0.68 -42.77 -7.93
C ALA A 387 0.39 -43.50 -7.12
N ASP A 388 0.13 -43.68 -5.83
CA ASP A 388 0.96 -44.56 -5.00
C ASP A 388 0.75 -46.00 -5.50
N ASP A 389 1.83 -46.66 -5.88
CA ASP A 389 1.77 -47.96 -6.56
C ASP A 389 2.28 -49.12 -5.70
N GLY A 390 2.70 -48.87 -4.45
CA GLY A 390 3.11 -49.95 -3.56
C GLY A 390 3.86 -49.53 -2.31
N GLU A 391 4.30 -50.54 -1.55
CA GLU A 391 5.16 -50.36 -0.39
C GLU A 391 6.50 -49.70 -0.78
N PRO A 392 7.08 -48.85 0.10
CA PRO A 392 8.40 -48.27 -0.13
C PRO A 392 9.47 -49.35 -0.34
N VAL A 393 10.32 -49.17 -1.35
CA VAL A 393 11.48 -50.02 -1.63
C VAL A 393 12.76 -49.40 -1.07
N GLY A 394 13.79 -50.21 -0.79
CA GLY A 394 15.07 -49.74 -0.27
C GLY A 394 15.88 -48.94 -1.29
N LEU A 395 16.92 -48.23 -0.82
CA LEU A 395 17.79 -47.39 -1.64
C LEU A 395 18.34 -48.09 -2.90
N THR A 396 18.69 -49.38 -2.80
CA THR A 396 19.29 -50.15 -3.89
C THR A 396 18.28 -50.94 -4.73
N ASP A 397 17.01 -50.97 -4.33
CA ASP A 397 15.96 -51.76 -4.98
C ASP A 397 15.17 -50.97 -6.03
N VAL A 398 15.57 -49.71 -6.26
CA VAL A 398 14.96 -48.83 -7.24
C VAL A 398 15.34 -49.20 -8.67
N ALA A 399 14.42 -48.97 -9.62
CA ALA A 399 14.61 -49.28 -11.03
C ALA A 399 14.96 -48.02 -11.84
N VAL A 400 15.92 -48.14 -12.76
CA VAL A 400 16.29 -47.05 -13.66
C VAL A 400 15.12 -46.69 -14.59
N GLY A 401 14.84 -45.39 -14.73
CA GLY A 401 13.75 -44.87 -15.54
C GLY A 401 12.46 -44.64 -14.75
N GLU A 402 12.30 -45.31 -13.61
CA GLU A 402 11.12 -45.19 -12.76
C GLU A 402 11.16 -43.95 -11.87
N ARG A 403 9.98 -43.53 -11.41
CA ARG A 403 9.77 -42.36 -10.56
C ARG A 403 9.34 -42.80 -9.18
N TYR A 404 9.82 -42.08 -8.18
CA TYR A 404 9.61 -42.39 -6.78
C TYR A 404 9.35 -41.14 -5.96
N GLU A 405 8.58 -41.28 -4.88
CA GLU A 405 8.58 -40.31 -3.79
C GLU A 405 9.60 -40.71 -2.73
N VAL A 406 10.41 -39.75 -2.31
CA VAL A 406 11.48 -39.98 -1.32
C VAL A 406 10.90 -40.06 0.09
N VAL A 407 11.27 -41.11 0.82
CA VAL A 407 10.97 -41.33 2.23
C VAL A 407 12.28 -41.40 3.01
N VAL A 408 12.36 -40.69 4.14
CA VAL A 408 13.58 -40.59 4.94
C VAL A 408 13.35 -40.98 6.38
N THR A 409 14.33 -41.69 6.95
CA THR A 409 14.49 -41.89 8.39
C THR A 409 15.80 -41.27 8.84
N THR A 410 15.75 -40.33 9.79
CA THR A 410 16.88 -39.48 10.18
C THR A 410 17.27 -39.70 11.65
N PHE A 411 18.52 -39.38 11.98
CA PHE A 411 19.00 -39.39 13.38
C PHE A 411 18.28 -38.39 14.27
N THR A 412 17.72 -37.32 13.70
CA THR A 412 16.94 -36.31 14.42
C THR A 412 15.53 -36.76 14.81
N GLY A 413 15.12 -37.99 14.45
CA GLY A 413 13.86 -38.57 14.90
C GLY A 413 12.70 -38.41 13.93
N LEU A 414 12.96 -38.21 12.64
CA LEU A 414 11.98 -38.45 11.59
C LEU A 414 12.06 -39.92 11.20
N TYR A 415 10.95 -40.66 11.27
CA TYR A 415 10.92 -42.10 10.96
C TYR A 415 9.94 -42.37 9.82
N ARG A 416 10.42 -42.97 8.72
CA ARG A 416 9.67 -43.19 7.47
C ARG A 416 8.86 -41.96 7.04
N TYR A 417 9.48 -40.79 7.14
CA TYR A 417 8.86 -39.50 6.85
C TYR A 417 8.84 -39.24 5.35
N ARG A 418 7.66 -38.92 4.81
CA ARG A 418 7.47 -38.55 3.41
C ARG A 418 7.99 -37.14 3.14
N LEU A 419 9.06 -37.06 2.35
CA LEU A 419 9.65 -35.78 1.96
C LEU A 419 8.73 -34.98 1.01
N GLY A 420 7.90 -35.70 0.24
CA GLY A 420 7.02 -35.13 -0.78
C GLY A 420 7.74 -34.74 -2.08
N ASP A 421 9.03 -35.03 -2.17
CA ASP A 421 9.83 -34.84 -3.38
C ASP A 421 9.69 -36.04 -4.31
N VAL A 422 9.36 -35.77 -5.57
CA VAL A 422 9.34 -36.77 -6.64
C VAL A 422 10.66 -36.75 -7.37
N VAL A 423 11.29 -37.91 -7.48
CA VAL A 423 12.56 -38.10 -8.17
C VAL A 423 12.47 -39.18 -9.24
N LYS A 424 13.29 -39.09 -10.28
CA LYS A 424 13.47 -40.13 -11.29
C LYS A 424 14.85 -40.75 -11.16
N VAL A 425 14.92 -42.08 -11.10
CA VAL A 425 16.21 -42.78 -11.11
C VAL A 425 16.76 -42.78 -12.53
N THR A 426 17.98 -42.27 -12.70
CA THR A 426 18.63 -42.12 -14.02
C THR A 426 19.77 -43.12 -14.24
N GLY A 427 20.22 -43.77 -13.17
CA GLY A 427 21.33 -44.71 -13.17
C GLY A 427 21.85 -44.89 -11.76
N PHE A 428 23.09 -45.37 -11.63
CA PHE A 428 23.76 -45.62 -10.35
C PHE A 428 25.17 -45.03 -10.36
N HIS A 429 25.63 -44.57 -9.19
CA HIS A 429 27.02 -44.26 -8.90
C HIS A 429 27.56 -45.35 -7.97
N HIS A 430 28.33 -46.30 -8.53
CA HIS A 430 28.56 -47.61 -7.91
C HIS A 430 27.23 -48.30 -7.57
N ALA A 431 26.93 -48.50 -6.29
CA ALA A 431 25.70 -49.15 -5.83
C ALA A 431 24.61 -48.16 -5.37
N THR A 432 24.89 -46.86 -5.22
CA THR A 432 23.87 -45.86 -4.84
C THR A 432 23.15 -45.31 -6.08
N PRO A 433 21.83 -45.06 -6.05
CA PRO A 433 21.12 -44.49 -7.20
C PRO A 433 21.52 -43.03 -7.47
N LYS A 434 21.51 -42.68 -8.76
CA LYS A 434 21.55 -41.30 -9.26
C LYS A 434 20.13 -40.83 -9.55
N VAL A 435 19.68 -39.82 -8.82
CA VAL A 435 18.31 -39.31 -8.90
C VAL A 435 18.25 -37.93 -9.55
N LYS A 436 17.30 -37.73 -10.46
CA LYS A 436 16.92 -36.42 -11.00
C LYS A 436 15.71 -35.92 -10.23
N PHE A 437 15.79 -34.72 -9.66
CA PHE A 437 14.63 -34.07 -9.05
C PHE A 437 13.59 -33.71 -10.12
N ILE A 438 12.32 -34.02 -9.87
CA ILE A 438 11.22 -33.75 -10.81
C ILE A 438 10.35 -32.62 -10.30
N CYS A 439 9.63 -32.81 -9.18
CA CYS A 439 8.73 -31.81 -8.61
C CYS A 439 8.39 -32.12 -7.15
N ARG A 440 7.69 -31.20 -6.48
CA ARG A 440 7.03 -31.44 -5.18
C ARG A 440 5.61 -31.96 -5.43
N ARG A 441 5.27 -33.12 -4.85
CA ARG A 441 3.98 -33.81 -5.11
C ARG A 441 2.74 -32.98 -4.78
N SER A 442 2.81 -32.09 -3.80
CA SER A 442 1.66 -31.32 -3.31
C SER A 442 1.30 -30.07 -4.13
N LEU A 443 2.10 -29.69 -5.14
CA LEU A 443 1.90 -28.47 -5.93
C LEU A 443 1.34 -28.83 -7.32
N ILE A 444 0.01 -28.88 -7.43
CA ILE A 444 -0.71 -29.33 -8.63
C ILE A 444 -1.85 -28.33 -8.93
N LEU A 445 -2.03 -27.97 -10.20
CA LEU A 445 -3.25 -27.32 -10.72
C LEU A 445 -4.31 -28.39 -11.02
N SER A 446 -5.53 -28.15 -10.54
CA SER A 446 -6.65 -29.07 -10.73
C SER A 446 -7.98 -28.32 -10.65
N ILE A 447 -8.85 -28.51 -11.63
CA ILE A 447 -10.24 -27.98 -11.64
C ILE A 447 -11.26 -29.13 -11.58
N ASN A 448 -11.02 -30.19 -12.34
CA ASN A 448 -11.88 -31.38 -12.47
C ASN A 448 -11.07 -32.66 -12.21
N ILE A 449 -10.88 -33.53 -13.22
CA ILE A 449 -10.07 -34.75 -13.12
C ILE A 449 -8.59 -34.50 -13.44
N ASP A 450 -8.29 -33.33 -14.01
CA ASP A 450 -6.96 -32.87 -14.38
C ASP A 450 -6.07 -32.69 -13.17
N LYS A 451 -4.78 -33.03 -13.32
CA LYS A 451 -3.75 -32.85 -12.29
C LYS A 451 -2.44 -32.46 -12.95
N ASN A 452 -2.28 -31.17 -13.22
CA ASN A 452 -1.07 -30.63 -13.83
C ASN A 452 -0.05 -30.23 -12.75
N SER A 453 1.14 -30.81 -12.80
CA SER A 453 2.23 -30.47 -11.90
C SER A 453 2.91 -29.15 -12.28
N GLU A 454 3.76 -28.66 -11.38
CA GLU A 454 4.69 -27.55 -11.67
C GLU A 454 5.53 -27.79 -12.94
N GLN A 455 5.92 -29.03 -13.22
CA GLN A 455 6.66 -29.36 -14.44
C GLN A 455 5.80 -29.18 -15.69
N ASP A 456 4.53 -29.59 -15.64
CA ASP A 456 3.62 -29.46 -16.78
C ASP A 456 3.37 -27.99 -17.13
N LEU A 457 3.20 -27.15 -16.11
CA LEU A 457 3.11 -25.70 -16.28
C LEU A 457 4.39 -25.10 -16.87
N GLN A 458 5.58 -25.49 -16.37
CA GLN A 458 6.86 -25.01 -16.91
C GLN A 458 6.99 -25.33 -18.41
N LEU A 459 6.68 -26.56 -18.81
CA LEU A 459 6.72 -26.97 -20.22
C LEU A 459 5.74 -26.16 -21.08
N ALA A 460 4.55 -25.86 -20.56
CA ALA A 460 3.55 -25.05 -21.25
C ALA A 460 4.02 -23.60 -21.45
N VAL A 461 4.56 -22.99 -20.39
CA VAL A 461 5.12 -21.62 -20.45
C VAL A 461 6.35 -21.55 -21.35
N ASP A 462 7.26 -22.54 -21.31
CA ASP A 462 8.43 -22.60 -22.18
C ASP A 462 8.05 -22.73 -23.66
N SER A 463 6.93 -23.39 -23.96
CA SER A 463 6.41 -23.49 -25.33
C SER A 463 5.92 -22.13 -25.83
N ALA A 464 5.16 -21.40 -25.01
CA ALA A 464 4.68 -20.06 -25.34
C ALA A 464 5.80 -19.01 -25.36
N ALA A 465 6.83 -19.14 -24.50
CA ALA A 465 8.00 -18.26 -24.50
C ALA A 465 8.75 -18.28 -25.83
N LYS A 466 8.74 -19.41 -26.57
CA LYS A 466 9.32 -19.50 -27.92
C LYS A 466 8.54 -18.66 -28.94
N ILE A 467 7.23 -18.53 -28.79
CA ILE A 467 6.39 -17.68 -29.64
C ILE A 467 6.73 -16.22 -29.37
N LEU A 468 6.79 -15.83 -28.09
CA LEU A 468 7.18 -14.48 -27.66
C LEU A 468 8.58 -14.11 -28.21
N ALA A 469 9.54 -15.04 -28.13
CA ALA A 469 10.89 -14.84 -28.66
C ALA A 469 10.96 -14.79 -30.20
N GLY A 470 10.06 -15.47 -30.91
CA GLY A 470 10.01 -15.49 -32.38
C GLY A 470 9.55 -14.18 -33.00
N ASP A 471 8.55 -13.52 -32.40
CA ASP A 471 8.03 -12.22 -32.86
C ASP A 471 8.99 -11.06 -32.58
N ASN A 472 9.82 -11.16 -31.52
CA ASN A 472 10.87 -10.19 -31.19
C ASN A 472 11.88 -9.97 -32.36
N GLN A 473 12.03 -10.92 -33.29
CA GLN A 473 12.88 -10.76 -34.48
C GLN A 473 12.27 -9.86 -35.56
N GLN A 474 10.95 -9.66 -35.58
CA GLN A 474 10.24 -8.89 -36.61
C GLN A 474 9.94 -7.44 -36.20
N GLN A 475 9.75 -7.16 -34.90
CA GLN A 475 9.27 -5.85 -34.41
C GLN A 475 10.31 -5.02 -33.64
N HIS A 476 11.58 -5.42 -33.57
CA HIS A 476 12.64 -4.71 -32.82
C HIS A 476 12.33 -4.45 -31.31
N ARG A 477 11.31 -5.10 -30.73
CA ARG A 477 11.10 -5.17 -29.26
C ARG A 477 11.66 -6.49 -28.73
N GLN A 478 12.25 -6.47 -27.53
CA GLN A 478 12.75 -7.66 -26.83
C GLN A 478 11.89 -7.93 -25.59
N LEU A 479 10.66 -8.42 -25.78
CA LEU A 479 9.81 -8.85 -24.67
C LEU A 479 10.30 -10.21 -24.14
N GLU A 480 10.59 -10.28 -22.85
CA GLU A 480 11.02 -11.49 -22.13
C GLU A 480 10.15 -11.68 -20.89
N ILE A 481 9.80 -12.93 -20.59
CA ILE A 481 9.14 -13.31 -19.34
C ILE A 481 10.18 -13.17 -18.22
N VAL A 482 9.92 -12.25 -17.29
CA VAL A 482 10.75 -12.02 -16.10
C VAL A 482 10.53 -13.13 -15.08
N ASP A 483 9.27 -13.45 -14.80
CA ASP A 483 8.85 -14.56 -13.95
C ASP A 483 7.37 -14.88 -14.20
N TYR A 484 6.89 -15.99 -13.64
CA TYR A 484 5.49 -16.41 -13.82
C TYR A 484 4.95 -17.26 -12.67
N THR A 485 3.63 -17.31 -12.53
CA THR A 485 2.94 -18.26 -11.64
C THR A 485 1.56 -18.63 -12.20
N SER A 486 0.80 -19.45 -11.49
CA SER A 486 -0.53 -19.87 -11.91
C SER A 486 -1.49 -20.09 -10.75
N HIS A 487 -2.78 -20.13 -11.07
CA HIS A 487 -3.87 -20.38 -10.16
C HIS A 487 -4.96 -21.24 -10.83
N ALA A 488 -5.61 -22.10 -10.07
CA ALA A 488 -6.81 -22.81 -10.51
C ALA A 488 -8.03 -22.05 -9.99
N ASP A 489 -8.65 -21.26 -10.87
CA ASP A 489 -9.81 -20.45 -10.53
C ASP A 489 -11.12 -21.23 -10.77
N THR A 490 -11.80 -21.60 -9.69
CA THR A 490 -13.18 -22.12 -9.70
C THR A 490 -14.22 -21.08 -9.26
N SER A 491 -13.91 -19.78 -9.32
CA SER A 491 -14.87 -18.70 -9.01
C SER A 491 -15.99 -18.66 -10.06
N THR A 492 -15.66 -19.08 -11.28
CA THR A 492 -16.57 -19.31 -12.40
C THR A 492 -16.95 -20.79 -12.53
N ASP A 493 -18.09 -21.06 -13.17
CA ASP A 493 -18.52 -22.41 -13.56
C ASP A 493 -18.69 -22.49 -15.09
N PRO A 494 -17.86 -23.25 -15.82
CA PRO A 494 -16.76 -24.08 -15.32
C PRO A 494 -15.57 -23.24 -14.84
N GLY A 495 -14.80 -23.79 -13.88
CA GLY A 495 -13.53 -23.21 -13.45
C GLY A 495 -12.46 -23.31 -14.54
N HIS A 496 -11.38 -22.54 -14.44
CA HIS A 496 -10.32 -22.48 -15.44
C HIS A 496 -8.94 -22.21 -14.81
N TYR A 497 -7.87 -22.35 -15.60
CA TYR A 497 -6.52 -22.01 -15.16
C TYR A 497 -6.22 -20.56 -15.50
N VAL A 498 -5.61 -19.84 -14.55
CA VAL A 498 -5.08 -18.49 -14.73
C VAL A 498 -3.56 -18.58 -14.63
N VAL A 499 -2.83 -18.05 -15.62
CA VAL A 499 -1.37 -17.96 -15.63
C VAL A 499 -0.98 -16.48 -15.59
N PHE A 500 -0.14 -16.11 -14.63
CA PHE A 500 0.33 -14.74 -14.44
C PHE A 500 1.76 -14.60 -14.98
N TRP A 501 2.01 -13.63 -15.86
CA TRP A 501 3.33 -13.33 -16.44
C TRP A 501 3.78 -11.92 -16.07
N GLU A 502 4.99 -11.77 -15.56
CA GLU A 502 5.65 -10.45 -15.49
C GLU A 502 6.59 -10.34 -16.68
N LEU A 503 6.50 -9.24 -17.45
CA LEU A 503 7.34 -8.99 -18.62
C LEU A 503 8.37 -7.88 -18.35
N ASN A 504 9.48 -7.89 -19.08
CA ASN A 504 10.59 -6.96 -18.90
C ASN A 504 10.32 -5.54 -19.47
N GLY A 505 9.42 -5.42 -20.46
CA GLY A 505 9.04 -4.18 -21.14
C GLY A 505 7.86 -3.44 -20.49
N ASN A 506 7.84 -2.11 -20.60
CA ASN A 506 6.70 -1.30 -20.19
C ASN A 506 5.56 -1.44 -21.21
N ARG A 507 4.33 -1.66 -20.73
CA ARG A 507 3.12 -1.22 -21.45
C ARG A 507 3.05 0.29 -21.27
N ASP A 508 3.83 1.05 -22.03
CA ASP A 508 3.57 2.48 -22.15
C ASP A 508 2.22 2.61 -22.88
N LYS A 509 1.24 3.22 -22.22
CA LYS A 509 -0.16 3.36 -22.69
C LYS A 509 -0.31 4.23 -23.96
N ASP A 510 0.79 4.63 -24.59
CA ASP A 510 0.80 5.45 -25.81
C ASP A 510 0.88 4.60 -27.10
N ASP A 511 1.08 3.28 -27.00
CA ASP A 511 1.07 2.36 -28.15
C ASP A 511 -0.27 1.60 -28.22
N ASP A 512 -1.33 2.26 -28.72
CA ASP A 512 -2.56 1.64 -29.24
C ASP A 512 -2.26 0.86 -30.55
N ASP A 513 -1.30 -0.08 -30.52
CA ASP A 513 -1.03 -0.95 -31.66
C ASP A 513 -1.61 -2.34 -31.37
N ASP A 514 -2.66 -2.73 -32.12
CA ASP A 514 -3.38 -4.02 -32.12
C ASP A 514 -2.45 -5.28 -32.24
N GLY A 515 -1.14 -5.09 -32.41
CA GLY A 515 -0.15 -6.13 -32.59
C GLY A 515 0.18 -6.96 -31.34
N ASP A 516 0.33 -6.33 -30.17
CA ASP A 516 0.80 -7.00 -28.94
C ASP A 516 -0.26 -7.93 -28.32
N ASP A 517 -1.55 -7.56 -28.38
CA ASP A 517 -2.65 -8.42 -27.92
C ASP A 517 -2.78 -9.69 -28.78
N GLY A 518 -2.45 -9.60 -30.07
CA GLY A 518 -2.41 -10.77 -30.97
C GLY A 518 -1.30 -11.77 -30.61
N VAL A 519 -0.13 -11.31 -30.14
CA VAL A 519 0.96 -12.21 -29.71
C VAL A 519 0.63 -12.87 -28.39
N LEU A 520 0.13 -12.08 -27.41
CA LEU A 520 -0.25 -12.60 -26.09
C LEU A 520 -1.39 -13.61 -26.19
N GLN A 521 -2.36 -13.39 -27.09
CA GLN A 521 -3.41 -14.39 -27.35
C GLN A 521 -2.83 -15.68 -27.92
N ARG A 522 -1.89 -15.62 -28.88
CA ARG A 522 -1.20 -16.82 -29.40
C ARG A 522 -0.39 -17.53 -28.34
N CYS A 523 0.24 -16.79 -27.43
CA CYS A 523 0.91 -17.35 -26.26
C CYS A 523 -0.09 -18.06 -25.34
N CYS A 524 -1.23 -17.44 -25.03
CA CYS A 524 -2.31 -18.03 -24.22
C CYS A 524 -2.82 -19.34 -24.85
N ASP A 525 -3.11 -19.33 -26.15
CA ASP A 525 -3.57 -20.49 -26.90
C ASP A 525 -2.53 -21.62 -26.88
N GLU A 526 -1.24 -21.27 -26.97
CA GLU A 526 -0.14 -22.23 -26.90
C GLU A 526 0.01 -22.84 -25.50
N ILE A 527 -0.18 -22.05 -24.43
CA ILE A 527 -0.18 -22.58 -23.05
C ILE A 527 -1.34 -23.58 -22.88
N ASP A 528 -2.56 -23.21 -23.26
CA ASP A 528 -3.75 -24.09 -23.20
C ASP A 528 -3.50 -25.40 -23.98
N ARG A 529 -2.90 -25.29 -25.19
CA ARG A 529 -2.57 -26.43 -26.04
C ARG A 529 -1.44 -27.31 -25.49
N ALA A 530 -0.46 -26.73 -24.81
CA ALA A 530 0.75 -27.43 -24.37
C ALA A 530 0.53 -28.30 -23.12
N PHE A 531 -0.56 -28.07 -22.37
CA PHE A 531 -0.97 -28.99 -21.31
C PHE A 531 -1.34 -30.37 -21.88
N ALA A 532 -0.43 -31.33 -21.71
CA ALA A 532 -0.55 -32.68 -22.26
C ALA A 532 -1.34 -33.65 -21.37
N ASP A 533 -1.76 -33.23 -20.17
CA ASP A 533 -2.54 -34.05 -19.25
C ASP A 533 -3.85 -34.50 -19.91
N ALA A 534 -4.09 -35.82 -19.94
CA ALA A 534 -5.26 -36.39 -20.60
C ALA A 534 -6.56 -35.92 -19.94
N GLY A 535 -6.55 -35.69 -18.62
CA GLY A 535 -7.67 -35.15 -17.87
C GLY A 535 -8.00 -33.71 -18.27
N TYR A 536 -6.98 -32.86 -18.42
CA TYR A 536 -7.10 -31.48 -18.87
C TYR A 536 -7.60 -31.42 -20.31
N VAL A 537 -6.96 -32.14 -21.24
CA VAL A 537 -7.35 -32.18 -22.66
C VAL A 537 -8.77 -32.68 -22.83
N LEU A 538 -9.17 -33.73 -22.10
CA LEU A 538 -10.54 -34.24 -22.14
C LEU A 538 -11.52 -33.21 -21.55
N SER A 539 -11.20 -32.63 -20.40
CA SER A 539 -12.10 -31.69 -19.71
C SER A 539 -12.24 -30.35 -20.44
N ARG A 540 -11.21 -29.88 -21.14
CA ARG A 540 -11.28 -28.74 -22.06
C ARG A 540 -12.19 -29.04 -23.26
N LYS A 541 -12.08 -30.24 -23.86
CA LYS A 541 -12.96 -30.69 -24.95
C LYS A 541 -14.41 -30.83 -24.54
N THR A 542 -14.67 -31.34 -23.33
CA THR A 542 -16.04 -31.50 -22.79
C THR A 542 -16.58 -30.23 -22.14
N ARG A 543 -15.83 -29.12 -22.14
CA ARG A 543 -16.17 -27.84 -21.48
C ARG A 543 -16.39 -27.96 -19.97
N ALA A 544 -15.78 -28.94 -19.33
CA ALA A 544 -15.73 -29.08 -17.87
C ALA A 544 -14.62 -28.20 -17.25
N ILE A 545 -13.69 -27.70 -18.07
CA ILE A 545 -12.73 -26.64 -17.70
C ILE A 545 -12.92 -25.49 -18.71
N GLY A 546 -13.05 -24.26 -18.20
CA GLY A 546 -13.13 -23.02 -18.98
C GLY A 546 -11.85 -22.72 -19.77
N ALA A 547 -11.86 -21.66 -20.58
CA ALA A 547 -10.69 -21.25 -21.34
C ALA A 547 -9.56 -20.81 -20.39
N LEU A 548 -8.31 -21.17 -20.73
CA LEU A 548 -7.16 -20.67 -19.98
C LEU A 548 -7.08 -19.15 -20.09
N GLU A 549 -6.73 -18.51 -18.99
CA GLU A 549 -6.52 -17.07 -18.94
C GLU A 549 -5.03 -16.76 -18.73
N LEU A 550 -4.47 -15.90 -19.58
CA LEU A 550 -3.12 -15.37 -19.43
C LEU A 550 -3.21 -13.91 -18.97
N ARG A 551 -2.73 -13.63 -17.76
CA ARG A 551 -2.70 -12.28 -17.16
C ARG A 551 -1.28 -11.75 -17.14
N VAL A 552 -1.03 -10.62 -17.80
CA VAL A 552 0.26 -9.93 -17.69
C VAL A 552 0.19 -8.98 -16.50
N VAL A 553 1.08 -9.16 -15.52
CA VAL A 553 1.19 -8.31 -14.33
C VAL A 553 2.27 -7.26 -14.54
N ARG A 554 2.13 -6.12 -13.84
CA ARG A 554 3.11 -5.03 -13.89
C ARG A 554 4.50 -5.50 -13.44
N LYS A 555 5.52 -4.85 -14.00
CA LYS A 555 6.91 -5.03 -13.61
C LYS A 555 7.09 -4.74 -12.11
N GLY A 556 7.78 -5.64 -11.40
CA GLY A 556 8.00 -5.58 -9.96
C GLY A 556 6.93 -6.27 -9.11
N THR A 557 5.84 -6.81 -9.70
CA THR A 557 4.80 -7.53 -8.95
C THR A 557 5.38 -8.71 -8.18
N PHE A 558 6.20 -9.54 -8.80
CA PHE A 558 6.81 -10.68 -8.10
C PHE A 558 7.85 -10.25 -7.07
N GLN A 559 8.45 -9.06 -7.23
CA GLN A 559 9.30 -8.48 -6.18
C GLN A 559 8.46 -8.03 -4.97
N GLU A 560 7.25 -7.51 -5.16
CA GLU A 560 6.32 -7.24 -4.07
C GLU A 560 5.86 -8.51 -3.37
N VAL A 561 5.63 -9.60 -4.13
CA VAL A 561 5.35 -10.92 -3.56
C VAL A 561 6.53 -11.39 -2.70
N LEU A 562 7.76 -11.30 -3.19
CA LEU A 562 8.96 -11.60 -2.40
C LEU A 562 8.98 -10.78 -1.10
N ARG A 563 8.80 -9.46 -1.19
CA ARG A 563 8.75 -8.57 0.00
C ARG A 563 7.64 -8.95 0.96
N HIS A 564 6.48 -9.39 0.48
CA HIS A 564 5.39 -9.88 1.32
C HIS A 564 5.80 -11.13 2.11
N TYR A 565 6.47 -12.09 1.48
CA TYR A 565 6.98 -13.27 2.17
C TYR A 565 8.07 -12.92 3.18
N VAL A 566 8.94 -11.96 2.86
CA VAL A 566 10.00 -11.46 3.76
C VAL A 566 9.40 -10.74 4.97
N ALA A 567 8.43 -9.86 4.76
CA ALA A 567 7.68 -9.19 5.83
C ALA A 567 6.92 -10.20 6.71
N GLY A 568 6.45 -11.31 6.14
CA GLY A 568 5.90 -12.46 6.87
C GLY A 568 6.95 -13.31 7.62
N GLY A 569 8.21 -12.84 7.69
CA GLY A 569 9.30 -13.46 8.44
C GLY A 569 10.06 -14.57 7.71
N ASN A 570 9.84 -14.77 6.40
CA ASN A 570 10.60 -15.77 5.63
C ASN A 570 11.92 -15.12 5.20
N PRO A 571 13.10 -15.75 5.37
CA PRO A 571 14.30 -15.17 4.79
C PRO A 571 14.24 -15.22 3.26
N ALA A 572 14.71 -14.15 2.62
CA ALA A 572 14.74 -14.07 1.15
C ALA A 572 15.55 -15.22 0.51
N GLY A 573 16.57 -15.72 1.20
CA GLY A 573 17.37 -16.86 0.75
C GLY A 573 16.64 -18.22 0.72
N GLN A 574 15.42 -18.30 1.27
CA GLN A 574 14.54 -19.47 1.17
C GLN A 574 13.31 -19.23 0.27
N PHE A 575 13.13 -18.02 -0.23
CA PHE A 575 11.97 -17.72 -1.06
C PHE A 575 12.04 -18.49 -2.38
N LYS A 576 10.93 -19.17 -2.68
CA LYS A 576 10.65 -19.79 -3.97
C LYS A 576 9.26 -19.33 -4.36
N LEU A 577 9.13 -18.62 -5.48
CA LEU A 577 7.81 -18.28 -6.00
C LEU A 577 7.05 -19.59 -6.27
N PRO A 578 5.89 -19.83 -5.64
CA PRO A 578 5.09 -21.02 -5.94
C PRO A 578 4.66 -20.94 -7.39
N ARG A 579 4.88 -21.99 -8.19
CA ARG A 579 4.41 -22.03 -9.58
C ARG A 579 2.91 -22.30 -9.68
N CYS A 580 2.34 -22.93 -8.66
CA CYS A 580 0.90 -23.12 -8.50
C CYS A 580 0.48 -22.49 -7.15
N VAL A 581 -0.26 -21.39 -7.20
CA VAL A 581 -0.74 -20.67 -6.00
C VAL A 581 -2.08 -21.28 -5.57
N PRO A 582 -2.16 -21.90 -4.39
CA PRO A 582 -3.41 -22.45 -3.88
C PRO A 582 -4.35 -21.33 -3.41
N ARG A 583 -5.66 -21.59 -3.49
CA ARG A 583 -6.73 -20.64 -3.11
C ARG A 583 -6.62 -20.04 -1.72
N TYR A 584 -6.13 -20.81 -0.75
CA TYR A 584 -5.98 -20.31 0.62
C TYR A 584 -4.88 -19.24 0.74
N ASN A 585 -4.05 -19.03 -0.29
CA ASN A 585 -3.04 -17.97 -0.32
C ASN A 585 -3.59 -16.66 -0.95
N ALA A 586 -4.74 -16.21 -0.46
CA ALA A 586 -5.46 -15.03 -0.96
C ALA A 586 -4.67 -13.71 -0.80
N GLY A 587 -3.60 -13.68 -0.01
CA GLY A 587 -2.69 -12.53 0.07
C GLY A 587 -1.93 -12.34 -1.25
N VAL A 588 -1.36 -13.42 -1.77
CA VAL A 588 -0.56 -13.45 -3.00
C VAL A 588 -1.42 -13.20 -4.23
N LEU A 589 -2.59 -13.85 -4.31
CA LEU A 589 -3.54 -13.65 -5.43
C LEU A 589 -3.99 -12.19 -5.53
N ARG A 590 -4.37 -11.55 -4.42
CA ARG A 590 -4.75 -10.12 -4.41
C ARG A 590 -3.64 -9.17 -4.84
N MET A 591 -2.38 -9.51 -4.62
CA MET A 591 -1.24 -8.70 -5.10
C MET A 591 -1.08 -8.83 -6.62
N MET A 592 -1.31 -10.01 -7.17
CA MET A 592 -1.29 -10.28 -8.61
C MET A 592 -2.51 -9.70 -9.33
N GLU A 593 -3.63 -9.58 -8.62
CA GLU A 593 -4.89 -9.00 -9.10
C GLU A 593 -4.99 -7.47 -8.88
N ALA A 594 -3.93 -6.78 -8.40
CA ALA A 594 -4.06 -5.41 -7.90
C ALA A 594 -4.44 -4.33 -8.95
N GLU A 595 -4.16 -4.54 -10.23
CA GLU A 595 -4.63 -3.66 -11.32
C GLU A 595 -6.08 -3.97 -11.72
N GLU A 596 -6.43 -5.25 -11.76
CA GLU A 596 -7.81 -5.72 -11.88
C GLU A 596 -8.65 -5.27 -10.68
N ALA A 597 -8.06 -5.12 -9.49
CA ALA A 597 -8.74 -4.68 -8.28
C ALA A 597 -9.17 -3.21 -8.34
N GLU A 598 -8.49 -2.33 -9.08
CA GLU A 598 -8.95 -0.94 -9.28
C GLU A 598 -10.13 -0.88 -10.25
N GLU A 599 -10.02 -1.58 -11.39
CA GLU A 599 -11.10 -1.68 -12.38
C GLU A 599 -12.32 -2.43 -11.82
N GLU A 600 -12.12 -3.52 -11.09
CA GLU A 600 -13.17 -4.25 -10.38
C GLU A 600 -13.78 -3.39 -9.27
N THR A 601 -12.97 -2.60 -8.57
CA THR A 601 -13.47 -1.66 -7.55
C THR A 601 -14.38 -0.61 -8.18
N ILE A 602 -14.01 -0.05 -9.33
CA ILE A 602 -14.84 0.87 -10.11
C ILE A 602 -16.08 0.15 -10.66
N ALA A 603 -15.95 -1.05 -11.22
CA ALA A 603 -17.07 -1.83 -11.75
C ALA A 603 -18.07 -2.26 -10.64
N ARG A 604 -17.58 -2.56 -9.43
CA ARG A 604 -18.42 -2.81 -8.25
C ARG A 604 -19.15 -1.54 -7.84
N PHE A 605 -18.47 -0.40 -7.81
CA PHE A 605 -19.10 0.89 -7.57
C PHE A 605 -20.21 1.17 -8.60
N GLU A 606 -19.95 0.99 -9.89
CA GLU A 606 -20.95 1.20 -10.94
C GLU A 606 -22.15 0.25 -10.80
N ARG A 607 -21.94 -1.01 -10.42
CA ARG A 607 -23.02 -1.96 -10.10
C ARG A 607 -23.88 -1.44 -8.95
N THR A 608 -23.26 -1.01 -7.86
CA THR A 608 -23.96 -0.43 -6.69
C THR A 608 -24.79 0.79 -7.09
N MET A 609 -24.29 1.64 -7.99
CA MET A 609 -25.01 2.84 -8.42
C MET A 609 -26.19 2.58 -9.36
N ARG A 610 -26.24 1.44 -10.05
CA ARG A 610 -27.36 1.11 -10.97
C ARG A 610 -28.67 0.79 -10.26
N ASP A 611 -28.61 0.27 -9.03
CA ASP A 611 -29.80 -0.10 -8.24
C ASP A 611 -29.70 0.45 -6.81
N ALA A 612 -29.53 1.76 -6.71
CA ALA A 612 -29.35 2.47 -5.45
C ALA A 612 -30.54 2.27 -4.48
N ALA A 613 -31.77 2.12 -5.00
CA ALA A 613 -32.97 1.90 -4.19
C ALA A 613 -32.94 0.53 -3.49
N ASN A 614 -32.55 -0.55 -4.18
CA ASN A 614 -32.37 -1.84 -3.53
C ASN A 614 -31.21 -1.82 -2.53
N VAL A 615 -30.08 -1.20 -2.90
CA VAL A 615 -28.91 -1.09 -2.01
C VAL A 615 -29.26 -0.31 -0.72
N GLN A 616 -30.06 0.75 -0.78
CA GLN A 616 -30.52 1.48 0.40
C GLN A 616 -31.41 0.62 1.31
N ARG A 617 -32.31 -0.18 0.75
CA ARG A 617 -33.15 -1.12 1.52
C ARG A 617 -32.31 -2.17 2.23
N GLU A 618 -31.34 -2.76 1.53
CA GLU A 618 -30.40 -3.73 2.11
C GLU A 618 -29.50 -3.10 3.16
N THR A 619 -29.04 -1.87 2.94
CA THR A 619 -28.19 -1.13 3.88
C THR A 619 -28.95 -0.79 5.15
N LEU A 620 -30.18 -0.28 5.04
CA LEU A 620 -31.05 -0.04 6.20
C LEU A 620 -31.32 -1.35 6.96
N ARG A 621 -31.68 -2.42 6.25
CA ARG A 621 -31.89 -3.74 6.87
C ARG A 621 -30.66 -4.19 7.65
N ARG A 622 -29.45 -4.07 7.08
CA ARG A 622 -28.21 -4.40 7.80
C ARG A 622 -27.99 -3.55 9.04
N ILE A 623 -28.24 -2.24 8.97
CA ILE A 623 -28.12 -1.35 10.14
C ILE A 623 -29.09 -1.79 11.24
N ILE A 624 -30.34 -2.10 10.88
CA ILE A 624 -31.35 -2.56 11.84
C ILE A 624 -31.02 -3.95 12.38
N ASP A 625 -30.64 -4.91 11.54
CA ASP A 625 -30.28 -6.26 11.98
C ASP A 625 -29.07 -6.24 12.93
N GLU A 626 -28.06 -5.40 12.66
CA GLU A 626 -26.90 -5.25 13.54
C GLU A 626 -27.25 -4.56 14.87
N ASN A 627 -28.17 -3.58 14.85
CA ASN A 627 -28.48 -2.76 16.01
C ASN A 627 -29.86 -3.02 16.63
N ALA A 628 -30.60 -4.05 16.22
CA ALA A 628 -31.97 -4.30 16.70
C ALA A 628 -32.04 -4.39 18.23
N GLY A 629 -31.00 -4.99 18.82
CA GLY A 629 -30.84 -5.14 20.25
C GLY A 629 -30.38 -3.89 21.01
N VAL A 630 -30.25 -2.70 20.42
CA VAL A 630 -29.80 -1.51 21.17
C VAL A 630 -30.96 -0.82 21.89
N GLU A 631 -30.68 -0.22 23.06
CA GLU A 631 -31.69 0.44 23.91
C GLU A 631 -32.57 1.42 23.12
N TYR A 632 -31.96 2.25 22.29
CA TYR A 632 -32.66 3.27 21.49
C TYR A 632 -33.69 2.67 20.53
N LEU A 633 -33.40 1.52 19.91
CA LEU A 633 -34.30 0.87 18.94
C LEU A 633 -35.31 -0.07 19.61
N ARG A 634 -34.96 -0.74 20.72
CA ARG A 634 -35.88 -1.63 21.46
C ARG A 634 -37.16 -0.90 21.90
N GLY A 635 -37.04 0.38 22.27
CA GLY A 635 -38.18 1.22 22.66
C GLY A 635 -39.17 1.53 21.53
N LEU A 636 -38.81 1.24 20.27
CA LEU A 636 -39.58 1.58 19.07
C LEU A 636 -40.25 0.36 18.42
N GLY A 637 -40.02 -0.85 18.93
CA GLY A 637 -40.72 -2.08 18.55
C GLY A 637 -40.46 -2.52 17.10
N LEU A 638 -39.19 -2.58 16.69
CA LEU A 638 -38.76 -2.99 15.35
C LEU A 638 -38.60 -4.53 15.19
N ASP A 639 -39.03 -5.31 16.17
CA ASP A 639 -38.85 -6.76 16.23
C ASP A 639 -39.84 -7.49 15.29
N GLU A 640 -39.30 -8.12 14.23
CA GLU A 640 -39.98 -9.05 13.29
C GLU A 640 -41.03 -8.47 12.31
N LEU A 641 -40.60 -7.72 11.28
CA LEU A 641 -41.49 -7.28 10.19
C LEU A 641 -40.90 -7.49 8.79
N THR A 642 -41.79 -7.77 7.83
CA THR A 642 -41.48 -8.04 6.41
C THR A 642 -41.12 -6.79 5.60
N ASP A 643 -41.53 -5.59 6.06
CA ASP A 643 -41.20 -4.30 5.46
C ASP A 643 -40.51 -3.37 6.48
N VAL A 644 -39.18 -3.48 6.50
CA VAL A 644 -38.30 -2.76 7.44
C VAL A 644 -38.30 -1.25 7.17
N GLU A 645 -38.33 -0.83 5.90
CA GLU A 645 -38.20 0.58 5.52
C GLU A 645 -39.43 1.40 5.94
N THR A 646 -40.63 0.95 5.59
CA THR A 646 -41.87 1.64 5.95
C THR A 646 -42.04 1.73 7.47
N THR A 647 -41.73 0.65 8.18
CA THR A 647 -41.81 0.62 9.65
C THR A 647 -40.78 1.55 10.27
N PHE A 648 -39.54 1.53 9.77
CA PHE A 648 -38.47 2.40 10.25
C PHE A 648 -38.85 3.87 10.11
N ARG A 649 -39.32 4.31 8.93
CA ARG A 649 -39.77 5.69 8.70
C ARG A 649 -40.97 6.06 9.58
N ALA A 650 -41.89 5.14 9.82
CA ALA A 650 -43.08 5.39 10.64
C ALA A 650 -42.80 5.50 12.15
N ARG A 651 -41.77 4.82 12.66
CA ARG A 651 -41.53 4.68 14.11
C ARG A 651 -40.30 5.41 14.62
N VAL A 652 -39.28 5.58 13.79
CA VAL A 652 -38.06 6.28 14.17
C VAL A 652 -38.22 7.76 13.84
N PRO A 653 -38.13 8.66 14.84
CA PRO A 653 -38.27 10.09 14.61
C PRO A 653 -37.04 10.66 13.91
N VAL A 654 -37.23 11.73 13.15
CA VAL A 654 -36.13 12.55 12.68
C VAL A 654 -35.56 13.34 13.86
N VAL A 655 -34.25 13.26 14.10
CA VAL A 655 -33.62 13.82 15.31
C VAL A 655 -32.44 14.73 14.99
N THR A 656 -32.10 15.57 15.96
CA THR A 656 -30.90 16.40 15.98
C THR A 656 -29.89 15.86 16.98
N HIS A 657 -28.70 16.47 17.02
CA HIS A 657 -27.66 16.10 17.98
C HIS A 657 -28.13 16.26 19.43
N THR A 658 -28.94 17.27 19.73
CA THR A 658 -29.47 17.52 21.08
C THR A 658 -30.31 16.36 21.61
N ASP A 659 -31.02 15.66 20.72
CA ASP A 659 -31.89 14.54 21.08
C ASP A 659 -31.08 13.27 21.40
N LEU A 660 -29.95 13.07 20.73
CA LEU A 660 -29.05 11.93 20.95
C LEU A 660 -28.00 12.17 22.04
N GLU A 661 -27.73 13.42 22.39
CA GLU A 661 -26.71 13.80 23.38
C GLU A 661 -26.83 13.07 24.73
N PRO A 662 -28.02 12.86 25.33
CA PRO A 662 -28.14 12.11 26.58
C PRO A 662 -27.60 10.68 26.49
N TYR A 663 -27.81 10.01 25.36
CA TYR A 663 -27.33 8.65 25.11
C TYR A 663 -25.82 8.63 24.85
N ILE A 664 -25.33 9.58 24.03
CA ILE A 664 -23.91 9.72 23.73
C ILE A 664 -23.12 10.05 24.99
N GLN A 665 -23.65 10.92 25.86
CA GLN A 665 -23.00 11.30 27.11
C GLN A 665 -22.94 10.13 28.10
N ARG A 666 -23.97 9.27 28.16
CA ARG A 666 -23.92 8.04 28.97
C ARG A 666 -22.78 7.12 28.55
N ILE A 667 -22.62 6.90 27.24
CA ILE A 667 -21.52 6.10 26.68
C ILE A 667 -20.18 6.77 27.01
N ALA A 668 -20.07 8.10 26.81
CA ALA A 668 -18.88 8.86 27.15
C ALA A 668 -18.55 8.79 28.66
N ASP A 669 -19.55 8.65 29.52
CA ASP A 669 -19.40 8.53 30.98
C ASP A 669 -19.07 7.11 31.45
N GLY A 670 -19.04 6.12 30.56
CA GLY A 670 -18.59 4.75 30.83
C GLY A 670 -19.68 3.68 30.74
N ASP A 671 -20.88 4.00 30.24
CA ASP A 671 -21.90 3.01 29.94
C ASP A 671 -21.49 2.15 28.74
N THR A 672 -21.17 0.88 28.99
CA THR A 672 -20.76 -0.10 27.96
C THR A 672 -21.91 -0.96 27.44
N SER A 673 -23.15 -0.71 27.90
CA SER A 673 -24.32 -1.39 27.37
C SER A 673 -24.60 -0.97 25.91
N PRO A 674 -25.29 -1.80 25.11
CA PRO A 674 -25.61 -1.45 23.72
C PRO A 674 -26.71 -0.38 23.68
N VAL A 675 -26.33 0.90 23.84
CA VAL A 675 -27.27 2.03 23.92
C VAL A 675 -27.71 2.49 22.53
N LEU A 676 -26.75 2.87 21.68
CA LEU A 676 -27.00 3.36 20.30
C LEU A 676 -26.47 2.41 19.22
N THR A 677 -25.44 1.62 19.54
CA THR A 677 -24.79 0.66 18.63
C THR A 677 -24.53 -0.64 19.38
N ALA A 678 -24.69 -1.77 18.70
CA ALA A 678 -24.35 -3.08 19.26
C ALA A 678 -22.83 -3.33 19.24
N LYS A 679 -22.12 -2.70 18.30
CA LYS A 679 -20.66 -2.80 18.20
C LYS A 679 -19.98 -1.92 19.25
N PRO A 680 -18.87 -2.38 19.87
CA PRO A 680 -18.14 -1.61 20.88
C PRO A 680 -17.68 -0.25 20.35
N VAL A 681 -17.88 0.79 21.14
CA VAL A 681 -17.36 2.13 20.85
C VAL A 681 -15.90 2.19 21.32
N THR A 682 -14.99 2.48 20.40
CA THR A 682 -13.54 2.51 20.69
C THR A 682 -13.03 3.92 20.97
N ALA A 683 -13.72 4.95 20.45
CA ALA A 683 -13.40 6.35 20.68
C ALA A 683 -14.64 7.26 20.52
N ILE A 684 -14.48 8.53 20.91
CA ILE A 684 -15.42 9.61 20.60
C ILE A 684 -14.78 10.53 19.57
N SER A 685 -15.49 10.75 18.47
CA SER A 685 -15.15 11.77 17.48
C SER A 685 -15.78 13.10 17.87
N VAL A 686 -14.95 14.12 18.03
CA VAL A 686 -15.37 15.48 18.33
C VAL A 686 -15.55 16.23 17.01
N SER A 687 -16.76 16.72 16.75
CA SER A 687 -17.08 17.44 15.50
C SER A 687 -16.62 18.90 15.55
N SER A 688 -16.35 19.49 14.38
CA SER A 688 -16.09 20.93 14.22
C SER A 688 -17.35 21.81 14.39
N GLY A 689 -18.54 21.22 14.28
CA GLY A 689 -19.81 21.92 14.49
C GLY A 689 -20.10 22.12 15.97
N THR A 690 -20.42 23.35 16.37
CA THR A 690 -20.81 23.66 17.74
C THR A 690 -22.31 23.90 17.82
N THR A 691 -23.02 23.11 18.63
CA THR A 691 -24.40 23.43 19.01
C THR A 691 -24.30 24.39 20.19
N GLN A 692 -24.70 25.66 20.02
CA GLN A 692 -24.66 26.68 21.08
C GLN A 692 -23.28 26.90 21.75
N GLY A 693 -22.18 26.64 21.03
CA GLY A 693 -20.82 26.80 21.55
C GLY A 693 -20.21 25.56 22.23
N LYS A 694 -20.92 24.42 22.28
CA LYS A 694 -20.37 23.11 22.72
C LYS A 694 -20.07 22.21 21.51
N ARG A 695 -18.94 21.48 21.56
CA ARG A 695 -18.55 20.54 20.49
C ARG A 695 -19.43 19.29 20.54
N LYS A 696 -19.91 18.82 19.39
CA LYS A 696 -20.69 17.57 19.30
C LYS A 696 -19.81 16.34 19.48
N TYR A 697 -20.24 15.41 20.32
CA TYR A 697 -19.65 14.07 20.42
C TYR A 697 -20.36 13.10 19.48
N LEU A 698 -19.59 12.28 18.79
CA LEU A 698 -20.06 11.26 17.86
C LEU A 698 -19.33 9.94 18.14
N LEU A 699 -20.03 8.82 18.06
CA LEU A 699 -19.45 7.51 18.36
C LEU A 699 -18.49 7.08 17.24
N PHE A 700 -17.38 6.46 17.61
CA PHE A 700 -16.38 5.93 16.68
C PHE A 700 -16.09 4.45 17.01
N ASN A 701 -16.13 3.60 15.99
CA ASN A 701 -15.84 2.17 16.07
C ASN A 701 -15.30 1.65 14.71
N ASP A 702 -15.11 0.34 14.60
CA ASP A 702 -14.53 -0.30 13.42
C ASP A 702 -15.37 -0.15 12.14
N GLU A 703 -16.69 0.04 12.24
CA GLU A 703 -17.53 0.34 11.05
C GLU A 703 -17.18 1.69 10.44
N ARG A 704 -16.87 2.68 11.28
CA ARG A 704 -16.42 3.99 10.80
C ARG A 704 -15.08 3.87 10.07
N VAL A 705 -14.18 3.03 10.58
CA VAL A 705 -12.89 2.73 9.93
C VAL A 705 -13.11 2.06 8.58
N LYS A 706 -13.92 1.00 8.53
CA LYS A 706 -14.23 0.23 7.32
C LYS A 706 -14.82 1.09 6.21
N SER A 707 -15.85 1.89 6.52
CA SER A 707 -16.46 2.83 5.57
C SER A 707 -15.43 3.84 5.02
N SER A 708 -14.52 4.34 5.88
CA SER A 708 -13.48 5.28 5.48
C SER A 708 -12.41 4.65 4.58
N ILE A 709 -12.06 3.37 4.81
CA ILE A 709 -11.15 2.61 3.94
C ILE A 709 -11.78 2.43 2.56
N GLN A 710 -13.03 1.98 2.49
CA GLN A 710 -13.75 1.76 1.23
C GLN A 710 -13.84 3.04 0.39
N ALA A 711 -14.24 4.15 1.02
CA ALA A 711 -14.30 5.44 0.34
C ALA A 711 -12.92 5.88 -0.17
N SER A 712 -11.85 5.69 0.62
CA SER A 712 -10.49 6.07 0.22
C SER A 712 -9.96 5.21 -0.93
N GLN A 713 -10.28 3.90 -0.94
CA GLN A 713 -9.94 3.00 -2.05
C GLN A 713 -10.62 3.42 -3.34
N LEU A 714 -11.92 3.75 -3.28
CA LEU A 714 -12.68 4.24 -4.43
C LEU A 714 -12.12 5.55 -4.95
N THR A 715 -11.85 6.53 -4.07
CA THR A 715 -11.21 7.79 -4.46
C THR A 715 -9.90 7.53 -5.17
N CYS A 716 -9.03 6.66 -4.63
CA CYS A 716 -7.75 6.34 -5.25
C CYS A 716 -7.92 5.69 -6.62
N ALA A 717 -8.86 4.74 -6.77
CA ALA A 717 -9.11 4.07 -8.05
C ALA A 717 -9.56 5.06 -9.13
N PHE A 718 -10.52 5.94 -8.84
CA PHE A 718 -10.95 6.98 -9.78
C PHE A 718 -9.83 7.98 -10.07
N THR A 719 -9.10 8.45 -9.05
CA THR A 719 -8.01 9.42 -9.29
C THR A 719 -6.86 8.81 -10.07
N ASN A 720 -6.51 7.54 -9.85
CA ASN A 720 -5.43 6.88 -10.58
C ASN A 720 -5.79 6.58 -12.03
N LYS A 721 -7.08 6.36 -12.31
CA LYS A 721 -7.58 6.17 -13.67
C LYS A 721 -7.25 7.39 -14.54
N ASP A 722 -7.49 8.59 -14.03
CA ASP A 722 -7.32 9.85 -14.78
C ASP A 722 -5.97 10.54 -14.52
N PHE A 723 -5.40 10.36 -13.32
CA PHE A 723 -4.17 11.00 -12.84
C PHE A 723 -3.25 9.99 -12.11
N PRO A 724 -2.53 9.12 -12.82
CA PRO A 724 -1.67 8.10 -12.21
C PRO A 724 -0.50 8.75 -11.45
N VAL A 725 -0.36 8.42 -10.16
CA VAL A 725 0.65 9.02 -9.25
C VAL A 725 1.47 8.00 -8.44
N LYS A 726 1.35 6.69 -8.74
CA LYS A 726 1.85 5.57 -7.92
C LYS A 726 3.37 5.59 -7.68
N ASP A 727 4.16 6.13 -8.62
CA ASP A 727 5.63 6.07 -8.59
C ASP A 727 6.32 7.26 -7.90
N GLY A 728 5.56 8.20 -7.33
CA GLY A 728 6.10 9.39 -6.66
C GLY A 728 5.86 9.42 -5.14
N LYS A 729 5.93 10.62 -4.55
CA LYS A 729 5.58 10.90 -3.16
C LYS A 729 4.42 11.87 -3.04
N ALA A 730 3.67 11.76 -1.96
CA ALA A 730 2.58 12.68 -1.64
C ALA A 730 3.05 13.72 -0.62
N LEU A 731 2.95 15.01 -0.93
CA LEU A 731 3.04 16.08 0.04
C LEU A 731 1.66 16.30 0.66
N VAL A 732 1.44 15.71 1.84
CA VAL A 732 0.12 15.76 2.51
C VAL A 732 0.22 16.56 3.81
N PHE A 733 -0.52 17.67 3.88
CA PHE A 733 -0.61 18.51 5.08
C PHE A 733 -1.70 17.95 6.02
N VAL A 734 -1.26 17.23 7.07
CA VAL A 734 -2.14 16.52 8.00
C VAL A 734 -1.78 16.88 9.44
N TYR A 735 -2.79 17.21 10.25
CA TYR A 735 -2.58 17.70 11.60
C TYR A 735 -3.32 16.85 12.62
N SER A 736 -2.57 16.25 13.54
CA SER A 736 -3.12 15.50 14.68
C SER A 736 -3.70 16.47 15.72
N GLY A 737 -4.95 16.24 16.11
CA GLY A 737 -5.62 17.03 17.15
C GLY A 737 -5.27 16.58 18.58
N ARG A 738 -5.36 17.52 19.54
CA ARG A 738 -5.19 17.22 20.98
C ARG A 738 -6.20 16.19 21.45
N GLU A 739 -5.74 15.29 22.33
CA GLU A 739 -6.55 14.23 22.90
C GLU A 739 -7.06 14.60 24.28
N THR A 740 -8.31 14.23 24.55
CA THR A 740 -8.87 14.24 25.90
C THR A 740 -9.44 12.87 26.22
N LYS A 741 -9.60 12.59 27.52
CA LYS A 741 -10.30 11.41 28.00
C LYS A 741 -11.69 11.82 28.45
N THR A 742 -12.70 11.07 28.02
CA THR A 742 -14.04 11.18 28.59
C THR A 742 -14.03 10.64 30.03
N LYS A 743 -15.09 10.90 30.79
CA LYS A 743 -15.23 10.40 32.16
C LYS A 743 -15.19 8.87 32.24
N GLY A 744 -15.71 8.19 31.22
CA GLY A 744 -15.65 6.73 31.05
C GLY A 744 -14.33 6.17 30.50
N GLY A 745 -13.33 7.03 30.24
CA GLY A 745 -12.00 6.61 29.79
C GLY A 745 -11.82 6.47 28.26
N LEU A 746 -12.88 6.71 27.46
CA LEU A 746 -12.77 6.75 26.00
C LEU A 746 -11.90 7.94 25.56
N THR A 747 -11.13 7.75 24.50
CA THR A 747 -10.39 8.85 23.87
C THR A 747 -11.36 9.71 23.08
N ALA A 748 -11.37 11.03 23.32
CA ALA A 748 -12.12 12.00 22.54
C ALA A 748 -11.14 12.88 21.74
N THR A 749 -11.24 12.80 20.42
CA THR A 749 -10.43 13.61 19.48
C THR A 749 -11.13 13.69 18.13
N THR A 750 -10.51 14.27 17.12
CA THR A 750 -11.10 14.41 15.79
C THR A 750 -11.21 13.08 15.05
N VAL A 751 -12.17 12.95 14.13
CA VAL A 751 -12.34 11.74 13.32
C VAL A 751 -11.09 11.38 12.53
N LEU A 752 -10.35 12.37 12.02
CA LEU A 752 -9.11 12.14 11.27
C LEU A 752 -8.00 11.60 12.18
N THR A 753 -7.83 12.18 13.38
CA THR A 753 -6.89 11.64 14.36
C THR A 753 -7.23 10.19 14.72
N ASN A 754 -8.51 9.88 14.96
CA ASN A 754 -8.96 8.52 15.25
C ASN A 754 -8.66 7.54 14.10
N LEU A 755 -8.85 7.95 12.85
CA LEU A 755 -8.51 7.14 11.67
C LEU A 755 -7.00 6.89 11.55
N PHE A 756 -6.16 7.91 11.70
CA PHE A 756 -4.69 7.75 11.63
C PHE A 756 -4.11 6.94 12.78
N ARG A 757 -4.84 6.77 13.89
CA ARG A 757 -4.48 5.86 14.99
C ARG A 757 -4.94 4.42 14.76
N SER A 758 -5.89 4.19 13.86
CA SER A 758 -6.41 2.84 13.60
C SER A 758 -5.37 2.01 12.85
N GLU A 759 -4.94 0.90 13.46
CA GLU A 759 -4.06 -0.06 12.80
C GLU A 759 -4.67 -0.60 11.51
N ALA A 760 -5.98 -0.87 11.49
CA ALA A 760 -6.68 -1.34 10.31
C ALA A 760 -6.67 -0.30 9.17
N PHE A 761 -6.92 0.98 9.48
CA PHE A 761 -6.82 2.05 8.49
C PHE A 761 -5.40 2.20 7.96
N ASN A 762 -4.39 2.15 8.84
CA ASN A 762 -2.99 2.28 8.47
C ASN A 762 -2.47 1.10 7.65
N ALA A 763 -2.88 -0.12 7.99
CA ALA A 763 -2.56 -1.32 7.23
C ALA A 763 -3.20 -1.30 5.83
N ALA A 764 -4.43 -0.79 5.73
CA ALA A 764 -5.08 -0.59 4.45
C ALA A 764 -4.40 0.51 3.62
N ALA A 765 -4.02 1.63 4.24
CA ALA A 765 -3.37 2.75 3.56
C ALA A 765 -2.03 2.39 2.90
N VAL A 766 -1.27 1.44 3.46
CA VAL A 766 -0.03 0.91 2.83
C VAL A 766 -0.33 0.13 1.54
N ARG A 767 -1.51 -0.46 1.44
CA ARG A 767 -1.96 -1.25 0.29
C ARG A 767 -2.76 -0.42 -0.71
N MET A 768 -3.10 0.81 -0.37
CA MET A 768 -3.78 1.70 -1.31
C MET A 768 -2.79 2.10 -2.40
N PRO A 769 -3.25 2.18 -3.66
CA PRO A 769 -2.40 2.52 -4.79
C PRO A 769 -2.12 4.03 -4.83
N ARG A 770 -1.64 4.61 -3.72
CA ARG A 770 -1.35 6.04 -3.57
C ARG A 770 0.12 6.20 -3.21
N PRO A 771 0.82 7.23 -3.72
CA PRO A 771 2.21 7.48 -3.36
C PRO A 771 2.39 7.66 -1.85
N PRO A 772 3.50 7.15 -1.26
CA PRO A 772 3.79 7.34 0.15
C PRO A 772 3.97 8.83 0.50
N SER A 773 3.64 9.20 1.74
CA SER A 773 3.78 10.58 2.23
C SER A 773 5.25 11.00 2.33
N CYS A 774 5.57 12.24 1.96
CA CYS A 774 6.88 12.87 2.17
C CYS A 774 7.22 12.98 3.65
N THR A 775 6.23 13.33 4.46
CA THR A 775 6.40 13.49 5.91
C THR A 775 6.27 12.12 6.59
N PRO A 776 7.26 11.70 7.40
CA PRO A 776 7.19 10.45 8.15
C PRO A 776 5.95 10.38 9.04
N ARG A 777 5.40 9.17 9.20
CA ARG A 777 4.24 8.95 10.07
C ARG A 777 4.53 9.34 11.52
N ASP A 778 5.73 9.07 11.99
CA ASP A 778 6.15 9.39 13.35
C ASP A 778 6.11 10.90 13.62
N VAL A 779 6.43 11.74 12.62
CA VAL A 779 6.32 13.20 12.75
C VAL A 779 4.87 13.62 12.99
N VAL A 780 3.94 13.10 12.20
CA VAL A 780 2.50 13.42 12.30
C VAL A 780 1.87 12.84 13.58
N ALA A 781 2.36 11.70 14.06
CA ALA A 781 1.83 11.03 15.25
C ALA A 781 2.39 11.59 16.56
N LEU A 782 3.64 12.07 16.58
CA LEU A 782 4.34 12.50 17.80
C LEU A 782 4.20 14.00 18.08
N SER A 783 3.94 14.83 17.05
CA SER A 783 3.73 16.27 17.24
C SER A 783 2.25 16.63 17.24
N THR A 784 1.89 17.56 18.13
CA THR A 784 0.57 18.23 18.14
C THR A 784 0.69 19.73 17.96
N ASP A 785 1.92 20.23 17.77
CA ASP A 785 2.18 21.64 17.51
C ASP A 785 1.96 21.93 16.02
N TYR A 786 1.07 22.88 15.75
CA TYR A 786 0.67 23.22 14.39
C TYR A 786 1.80 23.87 13.59
N ASP A 787 2.54 24.79 14.20
CA ASP A 787 3.60 25.54 13.52
C ASP A 787 4.81 24.61 13.26
N GLU A 788 5.11 23.70 14.18
CA GLU A 788 6.10 22.63 14.01
C GLU A 788 5.72 21.69 12.85
N LEU A 789 4.49 21.14 12.85
CA LEU A 789 4.03 20.23 11.80
C LEU A 789 4.00 20.91 10.42
N LEU A 790 3.51 22.14 10.36
CA LEU A 790 3.44 22.88 9.09
C LEU A 790 4.85 23.10 8.51
N TYR A 791 5.79 23.51 9.35
CA TYR A 791 7.19 23.66 8.95
C TYR A 791 7.78 22.34 8.44
N LEU A 792 7.56 21.25 9.17
CA LEU A 792 8.08 19.93 8.83
C LEU A 792 7.46 19.34 7.55
N HIS A 793 6.17 19.59 7.28
CA HIS A 793 5.55 19.24 6.01
C HIS A 793 6.23 19.96 4.83
N LEU A 794 6.45 21.27 4.95
CA LEU A 794 7.14 22.04 3.92
C LEU A 794 8.59 21.59 3.74
N LEU A 795 9.32 21.33 4.82
CA LEU A 795 10.69 20.83 4.79
C LEU A 795 10.80 19.47 4.10
N CYS A 796 9.95 18.51 4.46
CA CYS A 796 9.91 17.21 3.80
C CYS A 796 9.50 17.34 2.33
N GLY A 797 8.59 18.25 2.01
CA GLY A 797 8.21 18.55 0.63
C GLY A 797 9.38 19.13 -0.18
N PHE A 798 10.24 19.94 0.42
CA PHE A 798 11.44 20.47 -0.23
C PHE A 798 12.51 19.39 -0.43
N LEU A 799 12.71 18.52 0.56
CA LEU A 799 13.67 17.41 0.46
C LEU A 799 13.35 16.46 -0.69
N PHE A 800 12.07 16.21 -0.93
CA PHE A 800 11.58 15.32 -1.98
C PHE A 800 10.99 16.09 -3.16
N ALA A 801 11.45 17.31 -3.42
CA ALA A 801 10.85 18.24 -4.38
C ALA A 801 10.55 17.60 -5.74
N ASP A 802 11.51 16.87 -6.30
CA ASP A 802 11.38 16.23 -7.61
C ASP A 802 10.69 14.86 -7.55
N GLU A 803 10.40 14.30 -6.37
CA GLU A 803 9.62 13.06 -6.21
C GLU A 803 8.12 13.34 -5.97
N VAL A 804 7.74 14.56 -5.59
CA VAL A 804 6.33 14.88 -5.27
C VAL A 804 5.46 14.77 -6.52
N SER A 805 4.55 13.81 -6.52
CA SER A 805 3.55 13.57 -7.58
C SER A 805 2.14 14.01 -7.18
N LEU A 806 1.90 14.24 -5.89
CA LEU A 806 0.60 14.62 -5.34
C LEU A 806 0.75 15.65 -4.22
N VAL A 807 -0.01 16.74 -4.27
CA VAL A 807 -0.12 17.70 -3.17
C VAL A 807 -1.53 17.66 -2.59
N SER A 808 -1.67 17.52 -1.27
CA SER A 808 -3.00 17.37 -0.67
C SER A 808 -3.12 17.92 0.75
N ALA A 809 -4.32 18.36 1.09
CA ALA A 809 -4.75 18.60 2.46
C ALA A 809 -6.24 18.30 2.61
N VAL A 810 -6.77 18.32 3.83
CA VAL A 810 -8.21 18.12 4.07
C VAL A 810 -9.02 19.27 3.47
N PHE A 811 -8.63 20.52 3.73
CA PHE A 811 -9.33 21.72 3.31
C PHE A 811 -8.42 22.64 2.49
N ALA A 812 -9.01 23.35 1.53
CA ALA A 812 -8.32 24.36 0.72
C ALA A 812 -7.56 25.39 1.56
N HIS A 813 -8.17 25.83 2.68
CA HIS A 813 -7.56 26.74 3.64
C HIS A 813 -6.18 26.28 4.09
N SER A 814 -6.02 25.00 4.44
CA SER A 814 -4.75 24.45 4.92
C SER A 814 -3.63 24.56 3.88
N LEU A 815 -3.94 24.36 2.59
CA LEU A 815 -2.99 24.52 1.50
C LEU A 815 -2.61 25.99 1.29
N VAL A 816 -3.60 26.89 1.30
CA VAL A 816 -3.35 28.33 1.14
C VAL A 816 -2.46 28.84 2.28
N VAL A 817 -2.75 28.46 3.52
CA VAL A 817 -1.93 28.83 4.67
C VAL A 817 -0.54 28.21 4.57
N ALA A 818 -0.42 26.96 4.15
CA ALA A 818 0.88 26.33 3.98
C ALA A 818 1.76 27.06 2.97
N PHE A 819 1.20 27.45 1.83
CA PHE A 819 1.95 28.19 0.82
C PHE A 819 2.22 29.64 1.25
N GLN A 820 1.31 30.32 1.93
CA GLN A 820 1.58 31.63 2.54
C GLN A 820 2.70 31.58 3.57
N THR A 821 2.74 30.53 4.40
CA THR A 821 3.83 30.30 5.34
C THR A 821 5.13 30.07 4.59
N LEU A 822 5.10 29.25 3.53
CA LEU A 822 6.26 29.03 2.67
C LEU A 822 6.85 30.35 2.15
N GLU A 823 6.02 31.33 1.75
CA GLU A 823 6.48 32.64 1.29
C GLU A 823 7.40 33.36 2.29
N SER A 824 7.22 33.09 3.59
CA SER A 824 8.00 33.71 4.66
C SER A 824 9.14 32.85 5.21
N VAL A 825 9.03 31.50 5.15
CA VAL A 825 10.00 30.60 5.79
C VAL A 825 10.95 29.87 4.82
N TRP A 826 10.79 30.03 3.51
CA TRP A 826 11.60 29.28 2.52
C TRP A 826 13.12 29.44 2.67
N ARG A 827 13.60 30.60 3.12
CA ARG A 827 15.04 30.83 3.40
C ARG A 827 15.53 29.98 4.57
N GLU A 828 14.70 29.80 5.59
CA GLU A 828 15.00 28.93 6.73
C GLU A 828 14.98 27.47 6.30
N LEU A 829 14.00 27.06 5.49
CA LEU A 829 13.95 25.70 4.94
C LEU A 829 15.21 25.38 4.12
N CYS A 830 15.63 26.30 3.24
CA CYS A 830 16.85 26.11 2.45
C CYS A 830 18.11 26.11 3.33
N HIS A 831 18.14 26.92 4.40
CA HIS A 831 19.21 26.90 5.39
C HIS A 831 19.30 25.54 6.10
N ASP A 832 18.19 25.00 6.58
CA ASP A 832 18.16 23.70 7.28
C ASP A 832 18.58 22.55 6.35
N ILE A 833 18.13 22.54 5.09
CA ILE A 833 18.55 21.56 4.07
C ILE A 833 20.06 21.70 3.78
N ARG A 834 20.55 22.93 3.65
CA ARG A 834 21.97 23.20 3.37
C ARG A 834 22.89 22.68 4.46
N HIS A 835 22.46 22.72 5.72
CA HIS A 835 23.28 22.32 6.88
C HIS A 835 22.92 20.94 7.44
N GLY A 836 21.84 20.32 6.97
CA GLY A 836 21.41 18.99 7.39
C GLY A 836 20.89 18.93 8.84
N ALA A 837 20.29 20.01 9.35
CA ALA A 837 19.80 20.08 10.73
C ALA A 837 18.65 21.08 10.88
N VAL A 838 17.70 20.79 11.77
CA VAL A 838 16.61 21.72 12.14
C VAL A 838 16.88 22.36 13.50
N SER A 839 16.62 23.66 13.61
CA SER A 839 16.83 24.40 14.86
C SER A 839 16.03 23.82 16.06
N PRO A 840 16.67 23.68 17.24
CA PRO A 840 16.00 23.47 18.53
C PRO A 840 14.84 24.38 18.86
N SER A 841 14.85 25.61 18.34
CA SER A 841 13.76 26.56 18.55
C SER A 841 12.56 26.32 17.62
N ARG A 842 12.74 25.63 16.50
CA ARG A 842 11.70 25.41 15.48
C ARG A 842 10.95 24.10 15.69
N VAL A 843 11.68 23.05 16.06
CA VAL A 843 11.12 21.76 16.45
C VAL A 843 11.45 21.58 17.91
N ALA A 844 10.48 21.63 18.81
CA ALA A 844 10.72 21.53 20.24
C ALA A 844 10.84 20.06 20.68
N THR A 845 10.08 19.17 20.04
CA THR A 845 9.95 17.76 20.44
C THR A 845 11.19 16.95 20.03
N PRO A 846 12.01 16.39 20.96
CA PRO A 846 13.24 15.67 20.60
C PRO A 846 13.02 14.42 19.73
N ALA A 847 11.93 13.68 19.95
CA ALA A 847 11.59 12.49 19.17
C ALA A 847 11.20 12.84 17.72
N VAL A 848 10.47 13.94 17.53
CA VAL A 848 10.12 14.47 16.20
C VAL A 848 11.38 14.96 15.49
N ARG A 849 12.23 15.72 16.19
CA ARG A 849 13.52 16.18 15.65
C ARG A 849 14.38 15.02 15.19
N LYS A 850 14.57 13.98 16.01
CA LYS A 850 15.33 12.78 15.64
C LYS A 850 14.80 12.13 14.37
N SER A 851 13.48 12.07 14.21
CA SER A 851 12.84 11.50 13.02
C SER A 851 13.17 12.29 11.75
N VAL A 852 13.28 13.62 11.87
CA VAL A 852 13.58 14.53 10.74
C VAL A 852 15.08 14.68 10.51
N ASP A 853 15.90 14.69 11.55
CA ASP A 853 17.37 14.67 11.46
C ASP A 853 17.85 13.42 10.72
N THR A 854 17.12 12.30 10.83
CA THR A 854 17.39 11.08 10.05
C THR A 854 17.17 11.30 8.55
N LEU A 855 16.20 12.14 8.16
CA LEU A 855 15.97 12.53 6.76
C LEU A 855 16.98 13.57 6.26
N LEU A 856 17.42 14.46 7.16
CA LEU A 856 18.38 15.53 6.88
C LEU A 856 19.85 15.10 7.06
N ALA A 857 20.12 13.82 7.32
CA ALA A 857 21.37 13.31 7.88
C ALA A 857 22.66 13.70 7.12
N ALA A 858 22.55 14.19 5.88
CA ALA A 858 23.64 14.83 5.15
C ALA A 858 23.26 16.27 4.70
N PRO A 859 24.13 17.28 4.93
CA PRO A 859 23.99 18.61 4.36
C PRO A 859 23.82 18.55 2.83
N ASN A 860 22.81 19.22 2.27
CA ASN A 860 22.53 19.22 0.83
C ASN A 860 22.52 20.66 0.25
N PRO A 861 23.69 21.30 0.10
CA PRO A 861 23.79 22.65 -0.42
C PRO A 861 23.29 22.76 -1.87
N ALA A 862 23.48 21.72 -2.69
CA ALA A 862 23.06 21.74 -4.10
C ALA A 862 21.54 21.82 -4.25
N LEU A 863 20.79 21.04 -3.47
CA LEU A 863 19.32 21.12 -3.43
C LEU A 863 18.86 22.46 -2.87
N ALA A 864 19.47 22.92 -1.78
CA ALA A 864 19.15 24.22 -1.19
C ALA A 864 19.34 25.35 -2.20
N ASP A 865 20.48 25.42 -2.88
CA ASP A 865 20.76 26.46 -3.88
C ASP A 865 19.80 26.40 -5.08
N ALA A 866 19.39 25.20 -5.50
CA ALA A 866 18.40 25.02 -6.55
C ALA A 866 17.00 25.52 -6.13
N LEU A 867 16.58 25.20 -4.90
CA LEU A 867 15.31 25.64 -4.33
C LEU A 867 15.29 27.13 -4.03
N GLU A 868 16.40 27.72 -3.58
CA GLU A 868 16.53 29.17 -3.39
C GLU A 868 16.35 29.91 -4.72
N ARG A 869 17.00 29.47 -5.81
CA ARG A 869 16.78 30.06 -7.15
C ARG A 869 15.31 29.97 -7.59
N ARG A 870 14.65 28.83 -7.36
CA ARG A 870 13.22 28.66 -7.65
C ARG A 870 12.37 29.63 -6.81
N CYS A 871 12.64 29.76 -5.51
CA CYS A 871 11.92 30.64 -4.60
C CYS A 871 12.16 32.13 -4.89
N ASP A 872 13.39 32.53 -5.23
CA ASP A 872 13.70 33.91 -5.63
C ASP A 872 12.94 34.29 -6.89
N ALA A 873 12.89 33.42 -7.91
CA ALA A 873 12.09 33.64 -9.10
C ALA A 873 10.58 33.75 -8.77
N LEU A 874 10.08 32.91 -7.87
CA LEU A 874 8.70 32.97 -7.40
C LEU A 874 8.39 34.28 -6.68
N SER A 875 9.30 34.80 -5.87
CA SER A 875 9.13 36.04 -5.11
C SER A 875 8.91 37.26 -6.01
N VAL A 876 9.52 37.28 -7.20
CA VAL A 876 9.30 38.32 -8.22
C VAL A 876 7.94 38.17 -8.90
N SER A 877 7.47 36.93 -9.07
CA SER A 877 6.18 36.61 -9.70
C SER A 877 4.99 36.60 -8.74
N SER A 878 5.12 37.24 -7.57
CA SER A 878 4.11 37.22 -6.50
C SER A 878 3.67 35.80 -6.11
N TRP A 879 4.61 34.85 -6.10
CA TRP A 879 4.35 33.45 -5.77
C TRP A 879 3.27 32.79 -6.65
N SER A 880 3.21 33.16 -7.93
CA SER A 880 2.38 32.45 -8.90
C SER A 880 3.05 31.12 -9.29
N ARG A 881 2.26 30.07 -9.52
CA ARG A 881 2.73 28.76 -10.01
C ARG A 881 3.75 28.07 -9.09
N VAL A 882 3.63 28.28 -7.77
CA VAL A 882 4.48 27.65 -6.73
C VAL A 882 4.58 26.14 -6.90
N ILE A 883 3.44 25.47 -7.14
CA ILE A 883 3.40 24.01 -7.19
C ILE A 883 4.29 23.46 -8.32
N PRO A 884 4.07 23.81 -9.60
CA PRO A 884 4.93 23.31 -10.68
C PRO A 884 6.36 23.87 -10.63
N ALA A 885 6.62 24.98 -9.95
CA ALA A 885 7.96 25.53 -9.81
C ALA A 885 8.82 24.79 -8.77
N ILE A 886 8.21 24.38 -7.64
CA ILE A 886 8.90 23.68 -6.55
C ILE A 886 8.77 22.17 -6.69
N TRP A 887 7.58 21.68 -7.02
CA TRP A 887 7.20 20.27 -7.19
C TRP A 887 6.79 19.99 -8.64
N PRO A 888 7.75 19.92 -9.58
CA PRO A 888 7.47 19.87 -11.02
C PRO A 888 6.70 18.62 -11.47
N ASN A 889 6.77 17.53 -10.70
CA ASN A 889 6.11 16.27 -11.01
C ASN A 889 4.69 16.13 -10.43
N ALA A 890 4.19 17.15 -9.72
CA ALA A 890 2.86 17.15 -9.13
C ALA A 890 1.77 17.09 -10.21
N ARG A 891 0.97 16.01 -10.20
CA ARG A 891 -0.08 15.75 -11.21
C ARG A 891 -1.42 16.38 -10.88
N TYR A 892 -1.75 16.51 -9.60
CA TYR A 892 -2.98 17.16 -9.14
C TYR A 892 -2.85 17.63 -7.69
N VAL A 893 -3.76 18.54 -7.31
CA VAL A 893 -3.92 19.04 -5.94
C VAL A 893 -5.26 18.58 -5.40
N GLU A 894 -5.27 17.86 -4.28
CA GLU A 894 -6.49 17.34 -3.66
C GLU A 894 -6.82 18.06 -2.35
N ALA A 895 -7.99 18.70 -2.29
CA ALA A 895 -8.55 19.25 -1.03
C ALA A 895 -10.07 19.46 -1.13
N ILE A 896 -10.75 19.61 0.01
CA ILE A 896 -12.15 20.09 0.01
C ILE A 896 -12.16 21.58 -0.35
N MET A 897 -12.79 21.90 -1.48
CA MET A 897 -12.85 23.23 -2.09
C MET A 897 -14.28 23.75 -2.29
N THR A 898 -15.30 23.01 -1.88
CA THR A 898 -16.71 23.38 -2.05
C THR A 898 -17.28 24.11 -0.83
N GLY A 899 -18.41 24.79 -0.99
CA GLY A 899 -19.08 25.52 0.09
C GLY A 899 -18.24 26.67 0.63
N SER A 900 -18.03 26.71 1.96
CA SER A 900 -17.29 27.79 2.61
C SER A 900 -15.81 27.90 2.23
N MET A 901 -15.28 26.87 1.54
CA MET A 901 -13.91 26.81 1.03
C MET A 901 -13.76 27.35 -0.40
N GLU A 902 -14.85 27.60 -1.12
CA GLU A 902 -14.83 28.01 -2.53
C GLU A 902 -14.08 29.32 -2.76
N HIS A 903 -14.12 30.23 -1.77
CA HIS A 903 -13.34 31.49 -1.78
C HIS A 903 -11.83 31.28 -1.99
N TYR A 904 -11.27 30.16 -1.53
CA TYR A 904 -9.83 29.90 -1.66
C TYR A 904 -9.43 29.35 -3.04
N VAL A 905 -10.39 28.94 -3.88
CA VAL A 905 -10.10 28.32 -5.18
C VAL A 905 -9.30 29.25 -6.08
N SER A 906 -9.60 30.54 -6.09
CA SER A 906 -8.83 31.53 -6.87
C SER A 906 -7.35 31.56 -6.45
N LYS A 907 -7.09 31.63 -5.14
CA LYS A 907 -5.72 31.64 -4.60
C LYS A 907 -5.01 30.30 -4.82
N LEU A 908 -5.71 29.18 -4.75
CA LEU A 908 -5.14 27.87 -5.09
C LEU A 908 -4.79 27.77 -6.58
N ARG A 909 -5.62 28.29 -7.49
CA ARG A 909 -5.27 28.36 -8.92
C ARG A 909 -4.01 29.18 -9.16
N HIS A 910 -3.86 30.29 -8.44
CA HIS A 910 -2.65 31.12 -8.46
C HIS A 910 -1.40 30.29 -8.12
N TYR A 911 -1.43 29.49 -7.05
CA TYR A 911 -0.30 28.61 -6.68
C TYR A 911 -0.14 27.39 -7.60
N ALA A 912 -1.25 26.81 -8.07
CA ALA A 912 -1.23 25.59 -8.88
C ALA A 912 -0.74 25.84 -10.31
N GLY A 913 -0.96 27.03 -10.87
CA GLY A 913 -0.34 27.44 -12.13
C GLY A 913 -0.65 26.58 -13.36
N GLY A 914 -1.73 25.79 -13.31
CA GLY A 914 -2.15 24.82 -14.32
C GLY A 914 -2.35 23.39 -13.80
N VAL A 915 -1.82 23.06 -12.61
CA VAL A 915 -2.04 21.75 -11.99
C VAL A 915 -3.53 21.58 -11.62
N PRO A 916 -4.20 20.48 -12.02
CA PRO A 916 -5.60 20.20 -11.70
C PRO A 916 -5.93 20.30 -10.21
N LEU A 917 -7.09 20.89 -9.90
CA LEU A 917 -7.62 21.01 -8.54
C LEU A 917 -8.80 20.04 -8.36
N ILE A 918 -8.65 19.05 -7.48
CA ILE A 918 -9.62 17.97 -7.30
C ILE A 918 -10.28 18.07 -5.92
N ALA A 919 -11.61 18.20 -5.91
CA ALA A 919 -12.42 18.01 -4.71
C ALA A 919 -12.89 16.55 -4.64
N GLY A 920 -12.11 15.68 -3.98
CA GLY A 920 -12.26 14.22 -4.11
C GLY A 920 -13.49 13.59 -3.41
N LYS A 921 -13.95 14.18 -2.29
CA LYS A 921 -15.01 13.55 -1.48
C LYS A 921 -15.86 14.53 -0.68
N TYR A 922 -17.11 14.14 -0.44
CA TYR A 922 -18.03 14.75 0.50
C TYR A 922 -18.20 13.85 1.73
N ALA A 923 -17.65 14.31 2.86
CA ALA A 923 -17.63 13.59 4.13
C ALA A 923 -17.79 14.54 5.32
N SER A 924 -18.25 14.00 6.45
CA SER A 924 -18.39 14.70 7.72
C SER A 924 -17.87 13.86 8.90
N SER A 925 -17.98 14.38 10.12
CA SER A 925 -17.68 13.57 11.31
C SER A 925 -18.72 12.47 11.51
N GLU A 926 -19.96 12.68 11.06
CA GLU A 926 -21.07 11.74 11.11
C GLU A 926 -20.95 10.58 10.12
N GLY A 927 -20.32 10.77 8.94
CA GLY A 927 -20.16 9.69 7.96
C GLY A 927 -19.48 10.09 6.65
N ILE A 928 -19.37 9.13 5.71
CA ILE A 928 -19.08 9.41 4.29
C ILE A 928 -20.41 9.58 3.58
N ILE A 929 -20.54 10.59 2.71
CA ILE A 929 -21.77 10.85 1.95
C ILE A 929 -21.56 10.49 0.48
N GLY A 930 -20.53 11.04 -0.17
CA GLY A 930 -20.34 10.86 -1.60
C GLY A 930 -18.93 11.11 -2.10
N LEU A 931 -18.67 10.73 -3.34
CA LEU A 931 -17.38 10.87 -4.02
C LEU A 931 -17.52 11.71 -5.30
N ASN A 932 -16.47 12.42 -5.66
CA ASN A 932 -16.38 13.02 -6.99
C ASN A 932 -15.86 11.97 -7.97
N VAL A 933 -16.64 11.71 -9.02
CA VAL A 933 -16.28 10.77 -10.11
C VAL A 933 -16.01 11.50 -11.43
N ASP A 934 -16.26 12.81 -11.49
CA ASP A 934 -16.04 13.67 -12.65
C ASP A 934 -14.84 14.57 -12.34
N LEU A 935 -13.64 13.99 -12.33
CA LEU A 935 -12.44 14.64 -11.80
C LEU A 935 -11.91 15.81 -12.63
N HIS A 936 -12.43 15.98 -13.85
CA HIS A 936 -12.10 17.09 -14.74
C HIS A 936 -12.98 18.32 -14.55
N ASP A 937 -14.08 18.19 -13.79
CA ASP A 937 -14.95 19.31 -13.51
C ASP A 937 -14.25 20.35 -12.59
N PRO A 938 -14.40 21.65 -12.87
CA PRO A 938 -13.84 22.67 -12.00
C PRO A 938 -14.48 22.60 -10.59
N PRO A 939 -13.74 22.94 -9.51
CA PRO A 939 -14.23 22.85 -8.14
C PRO A 939 -15.60 23.48 -7.87
N GLU A 940 -15.96 24.54 -8.59
CA GLU A 940 -17.23 25.27 -8.46
C GLU A 940 -18.43 24.53 -9.07
N SER A 941 -18.21 23.59 -9.98
CA SER A 941 -19.28 22.78 -10.60
C SER A 941 -19.39 21.37 -10.01
N VAL A 942 -18.45 20.94 -9.17
CA VAL A 942 -18.41 19.59 -8.60
C VAL A 942 -19.74 19.20 -7.93
N ALA A 943 -20.26 18.05 -8.32
CA ALA A 943 -21.35 17.36 -7.66
C ALA A 943 -20.87 15.97 -7.20
N PHE A 944 -21.19 15.61 -5.95
CA PHE A 944 -20.72 14.37 -5.35
C PHE A 944 -21.76 13.26 -5.53
N THR A 945 -21.35 12.14 -6.10
CA THR A 945 -22.17 10.94 -6.25
C THR A 945 -22.34 10.28 -4.88
N VAL A 946 -23.58 10.17 -4.40
CA VAL A 946 -23.88 9.58 -3.08
C VAL A 946 -23.58 8.09 -3.08
N LEU A 947 -22.95 7.59 -2.01
CA LEU A 947 -22.64 6.17 -1.81
C LEU A 947 -23.80 5.45 -1.09
N PRO A 948 -24.71 4.75 -1.78
CA PRO A 948 -25.92 4.18 -1.17
C PRO A 948 -25.65 3.03 -0.19
N ASP A 949 -24.42 2.52 -0.11
CA ASP A 949 -24.03 1.47 0.84
C ASP A 949 -23.26 2.01 2.07
N ALA A 950 -22.93 3.31 2.09
CA ALA A 950 -22.18 3.93 3.19
C ALA A 950 -23.06 4.23 4.41
N ALA A 951 -24.31 4.61 4.19
CA ALA A 951 -25.33 4.88 5.19
C ALA A 951 -26.72 4.82 4.52
N TYR A 952 -27.80 4.77 5.30
CA TYR A 952 -29.14 5.00 4.77
C TYR A 952 -29.44 6.51 4.76
N PHE A 953 -29.85 7.05 3.61
CA PHE A 953 -30.01 8.48 3.35
C PHE A 953 -31.47 8.82 3.05
N GLU A 954 -31.93 9.89 3.71
CA GLU A 954 -33.20 10.53 3.43
C GLU A 954 -32.97 12.04 3.22
N PHE A 955 -33.94 12.73 2.63
CA PHE A 955 -33.80 14.12 2.21
C PHE A 955 -35.04 14.92 2.56
N ILE A 956 -34.93 15.94 3.40
CA ILE A 956 -36.05 16.83 3.73
C ILE A 956 -36.16 17.88 2.61
N PRO A 957 -37.27 17.95 1.85
CA PRO A 957 -37.42 18.94 0.79
C PRO A 957 -37.46 20.36 1.35
N LEU A 958 -36.66 21.26 0.79
CA LEU A 958 -36.60 22.64 1.20
C LEU A 958 -37.25 23.54 0.15
N LYS A 959 -38.34 24.21 0.54
CA LYS A 959 -39.00 25.22 -0.31
C LYS A 959 -38.37 26.60 -0.07
N PRO A 960 -38.07 27.38 -1.13
CA PRO A 960 -37.68 28.78 -0.99
C PRO A 960 -38.77 29.57 -0.25
N ALA A 961 -38.38 30.45 0.69
CA ALA A 961 -39.33 31.29 1.40
C ALA A 961 -39.90 32.40 0.48
N GLY A 962 -41.08 32.15 -0.10
CA GLY A 962 -41.82 33.13 -0.91
C GLY A 962 -41.22 33.43 -2.29
N SER A 963 -41.87 34.32 -3.06
CA SER A 963 -41.45 34.71 -4.43
C SER A 963 -40.19 35.60 -4.47
N SER A 964 -39.36 35.57 -3.42
CA SER A 964 -38.22 36.48 -3.26
C SER A 964 -36.87 35.79 -3.47
N SER A 965 -35.87 36.55 -3.88
CA SER A 965 -34.51 36.12 -4.21
C SER A 965 -33.61 35.80 -3.00
N SER A 966 -34.19 35.47 -1.83
CA SER A 966 -33.46 35.10 -0.61
C SER A 966 -33.19 33.58 -0.61
N TRP A 967 -31.96 33.15 -0.32
CA TRP A 967 -31.59 31.73 -0.21
C TRP A 967 -31.97 31.12 1.14
N CYS A 968 -32.90 31.73 1.85
CA CYS A 968 -33.47 31.21 3.08
C CYS A 968 -34.65 30.28 2.80
N TYR A 969 -34.58 29.09 3.37
CA TYR A 969 -35.63 28.09 3.28
C TYR A 969 -36.64 28.31 4.41
N ALA A 970 -37.93 28.14 4.10
CA ALA A 970 -38.97 28.16 5.14
C ALA A 970 -38.69 27.07 6.18
N ASP A 971 -39.18 27.24 7.41
CA ASP A 971 -39.07 26.23 8.48
C ASP A 971 -39.82 24.96 8.06
N ALA A 972 -39.13 24.07 7.34
CA ALA A 972 -39.63 22.77 6.89
C ALA A 972 -39.55 21.70 7.99
N ASP A 973 -39.75 22.08 9.26
CA ASP A 973 -39.63 21.14 10.38
C ASP A 973 -40.74 20.06 10.36
N ASP A 974 -41.82 20.28 9.61
CA ASP A 974 -42.93 19.34 9.44
C ASP A 974 -42.90 18.58 8.08
N ALA A 975 -41.86 18.74 7.25
CA ALA A 975 -41.77 18.07 5.96
C ALA A 975 -41.19 16.65 6.11
N GLU A 976 -41.94 15.63 5.66
CA GLU A 976 -41.47 14.24 5.71
C GLU A 976 -40.27 14.04 4.76
N PRO A 977 -39.16 13.44 5.23
CA PRO A 977 -38.04 13.09 4.37
C PRO A 977 -38.42 12.14 3.24
N VAL A 978 -37.88 12.39 2.04
CA VAL A 978 -37.98 11.49 0.89
C VAL A 978 -36.76 10.57 0.80
N GLY A 979 -36.89 9.41 0.13
CA GLY A 979 -35.77 8.47 -0.01
C GLY A 979 -34.69 8.96 -0.97
N LEU A 980 -33.53 8.29 -0.97
CA LEU A 980 -32.37 8.64 -1.82
C LEU A 980 -32.71 8.81 -3.31
N THR A 981 -33.60 7.97 -3.85
CA THR A 981 -33.96 7.97 -5.28
C THR A 981 -35.20 8.81 -5.60
N ASP A 982 -35.87 9.36 -4.58
CA ASP A 982 -37.13 10.13 -4.72
C ASP A 982 -36.88 11.64 -4.84
N VAL A 983 -35.62 12.06 -4.83
CA VAL A 983 -35.22 13.47 -4.98
C VAL A 983 -35.34 13.94 -6.43
N ALA A 984 -35.62 15.23 -6.63
CA ALA A 984 -35.81 15.83 -7.94
C ALA A 984 -34.60 16.70 -8.33
N VAL A 985 -34.16 16.58 -9.59
CA VAL A 985 -33.08 17.41 -10.15
C VAL A 985 -33.45 18.88 -10.08
N GLY A 986 -32.53 19.71 -9.58
CA GLY A 986 -32.71 21.15 -9.43
C GLY A 986 -33.27 21.58 -8.07
N GLU A 987 -33.89 20.67 -7.32
CA GLU A 987 -34.48 20.95 -6.01
C GLU A 987 -33.44 20.89 -4.88
N HIS A 988 -33.78 21.53 -3.75
CA HIS A 988 -32.91 21.66 -2.59
C HIS A 988 -33.42 20.81 -1.43
N TYR A 989 -32.49 20.18 -0.72
CA TYR A 989 -32.80 19.26 0.37
C TYR A 989 -31.86 19.45 1.55
N GLU A 990 -32.36 19.16 2.75
CA GLU A 990 -31.52 18.91 3.92
C GLU A 990 -31.22 17.42 4.04
N VAL A 991 -29.95 17.06 4.22
CA VAL A 991 -29.52 15.67 4.32
C VAL A 991 -29.89 15.07 5.69
N VAL A 992 -30.53 13.91 5.67
CA VAL A 992 -30.83 13.08 6.84
C VAL A 992 -30.13 11.74 6.67
N MET A 993 -29.49 11.22 7.72
CA MET A 993 -28.74 9.97 7.62
C MET A 993 -28.94 9.03 8.80
N THR A 994 -28.89 7.74 8.50
CA THR A 994 -28.89 6.64 9.47
C THR A 994 -27.61 5.80 9.28
N THR A 995 -26.83 5.61 10.33
CA THR A 995 -25.48 5.00 10.27
C THR A 995 -25.36 3.72 11.09
N PHE A 996 -24.40 2.87 10.72
CA PHE A 996 -24.00 1.70 11.51
C PHE A 996 -23.51 2.05 12.93
N THR A 997 -23.02 3.28 13.13
CA THR A 997 -22.53 3.77 14.43
C THR A 997 -23.63 4.25 15.38
N GLY A 998 -24.91 4.18 14.97
CA GLY A 998 -26.04 4.48 15.85
C GLY A 998 -26.58 5.91 15.76
N LEU A 999 -26.36 6.61 14.64
CA LEU A 999 -27.16 7.78 14.30
C LEU A 999 -28.39 7.29 13.55
N TYR A 1000 -29.61 7.61 13.99
CA TYR A 1000 -30.86 7.16 13.36
C TYR A 1000 -31.68 8.37 12.94
N ARG A 1001 -32.01 8.48 11.65
CA ARG A 1001 -32.68 9.64 11.02
C ARG A 1001 -32.12 10.99 11.51
N TYR A 1002 -30.80 11.08 11.57
CA TYR A 1002 -30.09 12.24 12.11
C TYR A 1002 -30.02 13.35 11.06
N ARG A 1003 -30.48 14.55 11.44
CA ARG A 1003 -30.40 15.77 10.63
C ARG A 1003 -28.98 16.33 10.64
N MET A 1004 -28.34 16.28 9.47
CA MET A 1004 -26.99 16.82 9.26
C MET A 1004 -26.94 18.35 9.31
N GLY A 1005 -28.03 18.99 8.86
CA GLY A 1005 -28.09 20.43 8.64
C GLY A 1005 -27.36 20.90 7.36
N ASP A 1006 -26.89 19.98 6.53
CA ASP A 1006 -26.27 20.28 5.23
C ASP A 1006 -27.39 20.45 4.21
N VAL A 1007 -27.39 21.60 3.53
CA VAL A 1007 -28.26 21.88 2.40
C VAL A 1007 -27.53 21.49 1.12
N VAL A 1008 -28.16 20.67 0.32
CA VAL A 1008 -27.65 20.18 -0.96
C VAL A 1008 -28.66 20.47 -2.07
N LYS A 1009 -28.16 20.63 -3.28
CA LYS A 1009 -28.96 20.68 -4.50
C LYS A 1009 -28.68 19.43 -5.32
N VAL A 1010 -29.73 18.80 -5.84
CA VAL A 1010 -29.56 17.66 -6.76
C VAL A 1010 -29.17 18.19 -8.13
N ASP A 1011 -27.98 17.84 -8.58
CA ASP A 1011 -27.45 18.28 -9.88
C ASP A 1011 -27.82 17.31 -11.02
N GLY A 1012 -27.90 16.02 -10.69
CA GLY A 1012 -28.25 14.96 -11.62
C GLY A 1012 -28.21 13.60 -10.93
N PHE A 1013 -28.03 12.55 -11.72
CA PHE A 1013 -27.91 11.18 -11.24
C PHE A 1013 -26.70 10.49 -11.89
N TYR A 1014 -26.06 9.59 -11.14
CA TYR A 1014 -25.08 8.64 -11.65
C TYR A 1014 -25.68 7.24 -11.48
N GLY A 1015 -25.97 6.55 -12.58
CA GLY A 1015 -26.88 5.39 -12.52
C GLY A 1015 -28.24 5.83 -11.97
N SER A 1016 -28.66 5.28 -10.84
CA SER A 1016 -29.88 5.64 -10.12
C SER A 1016 -29.64 6.40 -8.81
N THR A 1017 -28.40 6.72 -8.43
CA THR A 1017 -28.08 7.51 -7.21
C THR A 1017 -27.93 9.00 -7.55
N PRO A 1018 -28.38 9.94 -6.70
CA PRO A 1018 -28.25 11.35 -6.97
C PRO A 1018 -26.80 11.86 -6.86
N LYS A 1019 -26.49 12.85 -7.69
CA LYS A 1019 -25.31 13.72 -7.58
C LYS A 1019 -25.70 14.97 -6.81
N LEU A 1020 -25.01 15.23 -5.70
CA LEU A 1020 -25.32 16.32 -4.77
C LEU A 1020 -24.28 17.44 -4.87
N LYS A 1021 -24.75 18.65 -5.15
CA LYS A 1021 -23.96 19.87 -5.00
C LYS A 1021 -24.18 20.43 -3.60
N PHE A 1022 -23.11 20.57 -2.83
CA PHE A 1022 -23.17 21.20 -1.51
C PHE A 1022 -23.50 22.69 -1.64
N VAL A 1023 -24.48 23.19 -0.87
CA VAL A 1023 -24.92 24.59 -0.90
C VAL A 1023 -24.46 25.34 0.36
N CYS A 1024 -24.97 24.97 1.53
CA CYS A 1024 -24.65 25.65 2.78
C CYS A 1024 -25.01 24.80 4.02
N ARG A 1025 -24.75 25.32 5.22
CA ARG A 1025 -25.28 24.77 6.49
C ARG A 1025 -26.48 25.59 6.94
N ARG A 1026 -27.64 24.95 7.13
CA ARG A 1026 -28.95 25.60 7.36
C ARG A 1026 -28.98 26.56 8.56
N ASN A 1027 -28.35 26.20 9.68
CA ASN A 1027 -28.49 26.93 10.95
C ASN A 1027 -27.43 28.02 11.17
N VAL A 1028 -26.69 28.42 10.14
CA VAL A 1028 -25.69 29.49 10.20
C VAL A 1028 -26.25 30.72 9.49
N ILE A 1029 -26.94 31.58 10.25
CA ILE A 1029 -27.62 32.77 9.73
C ILE A 1029 -27.16 34.06 10.43
N LEU A 1030 -27.09 35.16 9.67
CA LEU A 1030 -27.10 36.53 10.18
C LEU A 1030 -28.56 36.99 10.27
N SER A 1031 -28.94 37.54 11.42
CA SER A 1031 -30.30 38.01 11.68
C SER A 1031 -30.30 39.08 12.78
N ILE A 1032 -31.06 40.16 12.61
CA ILE A 1032 -31.27 41.23 13.61
C ILE A 1032 -32.74 41.40 13.95
N ASN A 1033 -33.60 41.36 12.94
CA ASN A 1033 -35.04 41.57 13.03
C ASN A 1033 -35.78 40.39 12.35
N VAL A 1034 -36.53 40.64 11.27
CA VAL A 1034 -37.22 39.60 10.49
C VAL A 1034 -36.33 39.00 9.40
N ASP A 1035 -35.17 39.60 9.17
CA ASP A 1035 -34.17 39.16 8.20
C ASP A 1035 -33.55 37.83 8.61
N LYS A 1036 -33.39 36.94 7.62
CA LYS A 1036 -32.58 35.73 7.75
C LYS A 1036 -31.63 35.74 6.56
N ASN A 1037 -30.33 35.87 6.78
CA ASN A 1037 -29.31 35.81 5.73
C ASN A 1037 -28.39 34.62 5.98
N SER A 1038 -28.27 33.73 5.02
CA SER A 1038 -27.43 32.53 5.12
C SER A 1038 -25.94 32.83 4.89
N GLU A 1039 -25.09 31.84 5.17
CA GLU A 1039 -23.67 31.87 4.77
C GLU A 1039 -23.48 32.14 3.26
N LEU A 1040 -24.38 31.62 2.41
CA LEU A 1040 -24.34 31.85 0.97
C LEU A 1040 -24.65 33.31 0.63
N ASP A 1041 -25.66 33.91 1.26
CA ASP A 1041 -26.01 35.32 1.05
C ASP A 1041 -24.85 36.24 1.41
N LEU A 1042 -24.17 35.96 2.53
CA LEU A 1042 -22.96 36.66 2.94
C LEU A 1042 -21.82 36.48 1.93
N HIS A 1043 -21.57 35.25 1.46
CA HIS A 1043 -20.52 34.99 0.46
C HIS A 1043 -20.77 35.74 -0.86
N LEU A 1044 -22.02 35.72 -1.36
CA LEU A 1044 -22.41 36.46 -2.56
C LEU A 1044 -22.24 37.98 -2.36
N ALA A 1045 -22.59 38.51 -1.18
CA ALA A 1045 -22.39 39.91 -0.86
C ALA A 1045 -20.91 40.30 -0.87
N VAL A 1046 -20.06 39.52 -0.20
CA VAL A 1046 -18.61 39.74 -0.18
C VAL A 1046 -18.00 39.66 -1.57
N ASN A 1047 -18.37 38.67 -2.38
CA ASN A 1047 -17.90 38.56 -3.77
C ASN A 1047 -18.33 39.75 -4.63
N SER A 1048 -19.54 40.28 -4.44
CA SER A 1048 -20.01 41.47 -5.17
C SER A 1048 -19.16 42.70 -4.83
N ALA A 1049 -18.86 42.90 -3.54
CA ALA A 1049 -18.06 44.03 -3.08
C ALA A 1049 -16.56 43.87 -3.41
N ALA A 1050 -16.01 42.65 -3.35
CA ALA A 1050 -14.61 42.36 -3.69
C ALA A 1050 -14.29 42.70 -5.16
N LYS A 1051 -15.25 42.58 -6.08
CA LYS A 1051 -15.09 43.03 -7.48
C LYS A 1051 -14.79 44.52 -7.59
N ILE A 1052 -15.27 45.34 -6.66
CA ILE A 1052 -14.97 46.78 -6.62
C ILE A 1052 -13.50 47.00 -6.26
N LEU A 1053 -12.95 46.24 -5.31
CA LEU A 1053 -11.52 46.28 -4.97
C LEU A 1053 -10.65 45.93 -6.18
N ILE A 1054 -11.01 44.85 -6.90
CA ILE A 1054 -10.29 44.41 -8.09
C ILE A 1054 -10.36 45.48 -9.20
N SER A 1055 -11.55 46.04 -9.47
CA SER A 1055 -11.73 47.05 -10.53
C SER A 1055 -11.07 48.40 -10.24
N ALA A 1056 -10.80 48.72 -8.97
CA ALA A 1056 -10.17 49.98 -8.58
C ALA A 1056 -8.64 49.95 -8.75
N ALA A 1057 -8.05 48.78 -9.00
CA ALA A 1057 -6.61 48.59 -9.19
C ALA A 1057 -6.11 48.96 -10.60
N ASP A 1058 -6.99 49.04 -11.61
CA ASP A 1058 -6.62 49.36 -13.00
C ASP A 1058 -6.29 50.86 -13.23
N ASP A 1059 -6.70 51.76 -12.32
CA ASP A 1059 -6.60 53.22 -12.53
C ASP A 1059 -5.31 53.87 -11.96
N ASN A 1060 -4.49 53.14 -11.20
CA ASN A 1060 -3.19 53.61 -10.69
C ASN A 1060 -2.30 52.40 -10.40
N GLU A 1061 -1.08 52.35 -10.93
CA GLU A 1061 -0.05 51.30 -10.72
C GLU A 1061 0.40 51.17 -9.24
N LYS A 1062 -0.51 50.86 -8.31
CA LYS A 1062 -0.23 50.53 -6.92
C LYS A 1062 -0.96 49.24 -6.54
N GLN A 1063 -0.25 48.45 -5.74
CA GLN A 1063 -0.58 47.17 -5.10
C GLN A 1063 -2.08 46.76 -5.15
N GLN A 1064 -2.35 45.65 -5.85
CA GLN A 1064 -3.69 45.06 -5.97
C GLN A 1064 -4.19 44.60 -4.60
N LEU A 1065 -5.25 45.24 -4.09
CA LEU A 1065 -5.92 44.84 -2.85
C LEU A 1065 -6.90 43.70 -3.11
N GLU A 1066 -6.76 42.62 -2.34
CA GLU A 1066 -7.67 41.47 -2.39
C GLU A 1066 -8.17 41.11 -1.00
N VAL A 1067 -9.37 40.53 -0.91
CA VAL A 1067 -9.90 40.01 0.36
C VAL A 1067 -9.21 38.68 0.65
N ALA A 1068 -8.27 38.68 1.59
CA ALA A 1068 -7.55 37.48 2.01
C ALA A 1068 -8.50 36.49 2.71
N ASP A 1069 -9.33 36.99 3.62
CA ASP A 1069 -10.39 36.22 4.26
C ASP A 1069 -11.44 37.13 4.92
N TYR A 1070 -12.58 36.57 5.35
CA TYR A 1070 -13.65 37.34 5.97
C TYR A 1070 -14.53 36.54 6.95
N THR A 1071 -15.14 37.27 7.89
CA THR A 1071 -16.19 36.77 8.80
C THR A 1071 -17.22 37.86 9.08
N SER A 1072 -18.26 37.55 9.84
CA SER A 1072 -19.36 38.46 10.11
C SER A 1072 -19.97 38.25 11.50
N TYR A 1073 -20.69 39.26 11.96
CA TYR A 1073 -21.37 39.30 13.24
C TYR A 1073 -22.62 40.19 13.16
N ALA A 1074 -23.68 39.84 13.87
CA ALA A 1074 -24.86 40.69 14.05
C ALA A 1074 -24.74 41.47 15.37
N ASP A 1075 -24.48 42.77 15.28
CA ASP A 1075 -24.31 43.63 16.44
C ASP A 1075 -25.66 44.19 16.91
N MET A 1076 -26.08 43.70 18.08
CA MET A 1076 -27.31 44.10 18.77
C MET A 1076 -27.02 45.06 19.94
N SER A 1077 -25.77 45.51 20.10
CA SER A 1077 -25.40 46.47 21.15
C SER A 1077 -25.81 47.90 20.79
N SER A 1078 -26.00 48.19 19.50
CA SER A 1078 -26.59 49.43 18.98
C SER A 1078 -28.10 49.32 18.80
N ASP A 1079 -28.82 50.43 18.91
CA ASP A 1079 -30.25 50.51 18.58
C ASP A 1079 -30.47 51.53 17.44
N PRO A 1080 -30.93 51.10 16.24
CA PRO A 1080 -31.16 49.70 15.83
C PRO A 1080 -29.86 48.90 15.70
N GLY A 1081 -29.94 47.58 15.86
CA GLY A 1081 -28.81 46.66 15.62
C GLY A 1081 -28.37 46.67 14.15
N HIS A 1082 -27.14 46.25 13.84
CA HIS A 1082 -26.61 46.25 12.46
C HIS A 1082 -25.60 45.12 12.20
N TYR A 1083 -25.37 44.78 10.92
CA TYR A 1083 -24.38 43.77 10.54
C TYR A 1083 -22.98 44.36 10.56
N VAL A 1084 -22.03 43.61 11.10
CA VAL A 1084 -20.59 43.90 11.09
C VAL A 1084 -19.88 42.83 10.26
N ILE A 1085 -19.21 43.24 9.19
CA ILE A 1085 -18.42 42.36 8.33
C ILE A 1085 -16.94 42.66 8.57
N PHE A 1086 -16.13 41.64 8.84
CA PHE A 1086 -14.69 41.77 9.05
C PHE A 1086 -13.95 41.27 7.81
N TRP A 1087 -13.04 42.09 7.27
CA TRP A 1087 -12.16 41.74 6.14
C TRP A 1087 -10.69 41.80 6.56
N GLU A 1088 -9.95 40.74 6.29
CA GLU A 1088 -8.49 40.80 6.20
C GLU A 1088 -8.10 40.99 4.73
N LEU A 1089 -7.28 41.99 4.42
CA LEU A 1089 -6.89 42.31 3.04
C LEU A 1089 -5.44 41.93 2.78
N SER A 1090 -5.16 41.36 1.61
CA SER A 1090 -3.80 41.16 1.09
C SER A 1090 -3.38 42.31 0.18
N GLY A 1091 -2.10 42.70 0.23
CA GLY A 1091 -1.53 43.78 -0.60
C GLY A 1091 -1.58 45.19 0.02
N ARG A 1092 -1.91 45.32 1.32
CA ARG A 1092 -1.90 46.59 2.06
C ARG A 1092 -0.79 46.57 3.12
N ASP A 1093 0.00 47.62 3.23
CA ASP A 1093 0.77 47.89 4.46
C ASP A 1093 -0.17 48.51 5.50
N ASP A 1094 -0.08 48.08 6.76
CA ASP A 1094 -1.00 48.49 7.84
C ASP A 1094 -1.09 50.04 8.02
N ASP A 1095 -0.06 50.78 7.56
CA ASP A 1095 0.04 52.24 7.59
C ASP A 1095 -0.50 52.97 6.32
N ASP A 1096 -0.91 52.25 5.27
CA ASP A 1096 -1.37 52.89 4.02
C ASP A 1096 -2.84 53.37 4.11
N THR A 1097 -3.03 54.69 3.96
CA THR A 1097 -4.32 55.41 4.01
C THR A 1097 -4.87 55.76 2.63
N SER A 1098 -4.18 55.40 1.54
CA SER A 1098 -4.47 55.82 0.17
C SER A 1098 -5.82 55.34 -0.40
N ASN A 1099 -6.40 54.26 0.14
CA ASN A 1099 -7.62 53.61 -0.36
C ASN A 1099 -8.93 54.00 0.37
N GLN A 1100 -8.94 55.11 1.11
CA GLN A 1100 -10.10 55.59 1.88
C GLN A 1100 -11.38 55.86 1.06
N SER A 1101 -11.29 56.09 -0.26
CA SER A 1101 -12.46 56.32 -1.11
C SER A 1101 -13.14 55.04 -1.63
N THR A 1102 -12.41 53.92 -1.69
CA THR A 1102 -12.89 52.64 -2.24
C THR A 1102 -13.60 51.78 -1.19
N LEU A 1103 -13.10 51.75 0.05
CA LEU A 1103 -13.71 50.96 1.13
C LEU A 1103 -15.18 51.36 1.44
N PRO A 1104 -15.56 52.65 1.47
CA PRO A 1104 -16.97 53.04 1.61
C PRO A 1104 -17.84 52.55 0.44
N ARG A 1105 -17.30 52.48 -0.79
CA ARG A 1105 -18.04 51.93 -1.95
C ARG A 1105 -18.23 50.42 -1.81
N CYS A 1106 -17.24 49.71 -1.28
CA CYS A 1106 -17.35 48.29 -0.97
C CYS A 1106 -18.38 48.03 0.12
N CYS A 1107 -18.40 48.85 1.18
CA CYS A 1107 -19.38 48.76 2.26
C CYS A 1107 -20.81 49.07 1.79
N ASP A 1108 -20.99 50.09 0.93
CA ASP A 1108 -22.28 50.38 0.29
C ASP A 1108 -22.74 49.21 -0.62
N GLU A 1109 -21.82 48.54 -1.32
CA GLU A 1109 -22.14 47.38 -2.15
C GLU A 1109 -22.46 46.13 -1.31
N LEU A 1110 -21.76 45.91 -0.19
CA LEU A 1110 -22.07 44.86 0.78
C LEU A 1110 -23.51 45.01 1.29
N ASP A 1111 -23.88 46.20 1.78
CA ASP A 1111 -25.23 46.52 2.28
C ASP A 1111 -26.30 46.33 1.17
N ARG A 1112 -25.97 46.64 -0.08
CA ARG A 1112 -26.88 46.50 -1.23
C ARG A 1112 -27.03 45.06 -1.73
N ALA A 1113 -25.98 44.24 -1.59
CA ALA A 1113 -25.94 42.90 -2.16
C ALA A 1113 -26.77 41.89 -1.38
N PHE A 1114 -27.06 42.15 -0.11
CA PHE A 1114 -28.06 41.39 0.66
C PHE A 1114 -29.45 41.56 0.05
N ALA A 1115 -29.93 40.50 -0.58
CA ALA A 1115 -31.18 40.49 -1.36
C ALA A 1115 -32.40 40.00 -0.56
N ASP A 1116 -32.22 39.64 0.71
CA ASP A 1116 -33.31 39.22 1.59
C ASP A 1116 -34.34 40.34 1.77
N GLU A 1117 -35.61 40.04 1.51
CA GLU A 1117 -36.68 41.04 1.60
C GLU A 1117 -36.85 41.58 3.03
N GLY A 1118 -36.64 40.73 4.04
CA GLY A 1118 -36.65 41.11 5.45
C GLY A 1118 -35.54 42.10 5.78
N TYR A 1119 -34.33 41.87 5.28
CA TYR A 1119 -33.20 42.78 5.42
C TYR A 1119 -33.44 44.10 4.70
N VAL A 1120 -33.80 44.06 3.41
CA VAL A 1120 -34.06 45.26 2.60
C VAL A 1120 -35.18 46.11 3.19
N GLN A 1121 -36.28 45.49 3.62
CA GLN A 1121 -37.40 46.20 4.23
C GLN A 1121 -37.02 46.77 5.60
N SER A 1122 -36.28 46.03 6.43
CA SER A 1122 -35.84 46.50 7.74
C SER A 1122 -34.78 47.61 7.65
N ARG A 1123 -33.93 47.62 6.61
CA ARG A 1123 -33.03 48.73 6.28
C ARG A 1123 -33.80 49.96 5.80
N LYS A 1124 -34.88 49.79 5.04
CA LYS A 1124 -35.81 50.88 4.62
C LYS A 1124 -36.54 51.52 5.79
N THR A 1125 -37.09 50.70 6.70
CA THR A 1125 -37.84 51.16 7.87
C THR A 1125 -36.93 51.60 9.03
N ARG A 1126 -35.60 51.48 8.87
CA ARG A 1126 -34.59 51.76 9.90
C ARG A 1126 -34.72 50.87 11.15
N ALA A 1127 -35.31 49.69 11.00
CA ALA A 1127 -35.28 48.64 12.02
C ALA A 1127 -33.93 47.90 12.07
N ILE A 1128 -33.12 47.98 11.00
CA ILE A 1128 -31.72 47.57 10.96
C ILE A 1128 -30.85 48.79 10.62
N GLY A 1129 -29.81 49.02 11.42
CA GLY A 1129 -28.81 50.07 11.24
C GLY A 1129 -27.93 49.86 10.00
N PRO A 1130 -27.11 50.85 9.63
CA PRO A 1130 -26.19 50.72 8.50
C PRO A 1130 -25.17 49.60 8.74
N LEU A 1131 -24.94 48.76 7.73
CA LEU A 1131 -23.87 47.76 7.75
C LEU A 1131 -22.51 48.44 8.00
N GLU A 1132 -21.72 47.84 8.87
CA GLU A 1132 -20.35 48.22 9.21
C GLU A 1132 -19.36 47.25 8.57
N LEU A 1133 -18.33 47.77 7.90
CA LEU A 1133 -17.21 46.99 7.39
C LEU A 1133 -15.97 47.30 8.23
N ARG A 1134 -15.38 46.31 8.89
CA ARG A 1134 -14.16 46.43 9.71
C ARG A 1134 -12.97 45.78 9.00
N ILE A 1135 -11.90 46.53 8.80
CA ILE A 1135 -10.65 46.02 8.22
C ILE A 1135 -9.72 45.57 9.34
N LEU A 1136 -9.22 44.34 9.23
CA LEU A 1136 -8.33 43.69 10.18
C LEU A 1136 -6.86 43.87 9.81
N ARG A 1137 -5.98 43.82 10.81
CA ARG A 1137 -4.53 43.66 10.63
C ARG A 1137 -4.20 42.35 9.93
N ARG A 1138 -3.13 42.36 9.14
CA ARG A 1138 -2.63 41.14 8.50
C ARG A 1138 -2.24 40.10 9.57
N GLY A 1139 -2.61 38.85 9.36
CA GLY A 1139 -2.38 37.74 10.29
C GLY A 1139 -3.45 37.57 11.37
N THR A 1140 -4.51 38.39 11.37
CA THR A 1140 -5.59 38.27 12.37
C THR A 1140 -6.27 36.91 12.30
N PHE A 1141 -6.59 36.40 11.09
CA PHE A 1141 -7.21 35.08 10.98
C PHE A 1141 -6.25 33.91 11.30
N GLN A 1142 -4.93 34.12 11.21
CA GLN A 1142 -3.95 33.17 11.78
C GLN A 1142 -4.00 33.17 13.31
N GLU A 1143 -4.15 34.32 13.95
CA GLU A 1143 -4.36 34.42 15.40
C GLU A 1143 -5.67 33.72 15.81
N VAL A 1144 -6.73 33.86 15.01
CA VAL A 1144 -7.98 33.11 15.21
C VAL A 1144 -7.73 31.61 15.12
N LEU A 1145 -7.03 31.11 14.10
CA LEU A 1145 -6.67 29.70 14.00
C LEU A 1145 -5.90 29.23 15.26
N ARG A 1146 -4.89 29.98 15.69
CA ARG A 1146 -4.11 29.68 16.91
C ARG A 1146 -4.98 29.65 18.16
N HIS A 1147 -5.96 30.55 18.28
CA HIS A 1147 -6.93 30.55 19.37
C HIS A 1147 -7.75 29.25 19.41
N TYR A 1148 -8.22 28.76 18.25
CA TYR A 1148 -8.94 27.49 18.16
C TYR A 1148 -8.06 26.27 18.46
N VAL A 1149 -6.81 26.27 17.98
CA VAL A 1149 -5.84 25.20 18.25
C VAL A 1149 -5.48 25.15 19.74
N ALA A 1150 -5.23 26.31 20.37
CA ALA A 1150 -4.98 26.43 21.80
C ALA A 1150 -6.20 25.94 22.63
N GLY A 1151 -7.41 26.19 22.13
CA GLY A 1151 -8.66 25.63 22.66
C GLY A 1151 -8.84 24.13 22.42
N GLY A 1152 -7.89 23.44 21.80
CA GLY A 1152 -7.88 21.99 21.58
C GLY A 1152 -8.58 21.51 20.31
N SER A 1153 -8.79 22.37 19.31
CA SER A 1153 -9.24 21.95 17.97
C SER A 1153 -8.04 21.51 17.12
N SER A 1154 -8.21 20.54 16.20
CA SER A 1154 -7.17 20.25 15.19
C SER A 1154 -7.20 21.32 14.09
N ALA A 1155 -6.02 21.79 13.68
CA ALA A 1155 -5.87 22.69 12.54
C ALA A 1155 -6.37 22.07 11.22
N GLY A 1156 -6.26 20.74 11.08
CA GLY A 1156 -6.74 20.01 9.89
C GLY A 1156 -8.26 19.95 9.78
N GLN A 1157 -9.00 20.34 10.83
CA GLN A 1157 -10.45 20.45 10.84
C GLN A 1157 -10.96 21.88 10.97
N PHE A 1158 -10.06 22.86 11.00
CA PHE A 1158 -10.44 24.24 11.18
C PHE A 1158 -11.18 24.75 9.96
N LYS A 1159 -12.33 25.38 10.21
CA LYS A 1159 -13.10 26.16 9.24
C LYS A 1159 -13.39 27.49 9.90
N LEU A 1160 -12.99 28.59 9.26
CA LEU A 1160 -13.30 29.91 9.77
C LEU A 1160 -14.83 30.09 9.79
N PRO A 1161 -15.45 30.38 10.96
CA PRO A 1161 -16.89 30.63 10.99
C PRO A 1161 -17.22 31.87 10.16
N ARG A 1162 -18.13 31.74 9.20
CA ARG A 1162 -18.56 32.89 8.39
C ARG A 1162 -19.52 33.81 9.15
N CYS A 1163 -20.30 33.27 10.07
CA CYS A 1163 -21.19 34.02 10.97
C CYS A 1163 -20.86 33.67 12.43
N ILE A 1164 -20.48 34.67 13.22
CA ILE A 1164 -20.06 34.49 14.61
C ILE A 1164 -21.27 34.63 15.53
N ALA A 1165 -21.51 33.60 16.36
CA ALA A 1165 -22.53 33.66 17.40
C ALA A 1165 -22.11 34.61 18.53
N ARG A 1166 -23.08 35.35 19.10
CA ARG A 1166 -22.87 36.28 20.22
C ARG A 1166 -22.21 35.63 21.45
N SER A 1167 -22.43 34.33 21.65
CA SER A 1167 -21.82 33.58 22.76
C SER A 1167 -20.29 33.43 22.64
N ASN A 1168 -19.69 33.73 21.48
CA ASN A 1168 -18.25 33.58 21.25
C ASN A 1168 -17.48 34.89 21.50
N ALA A 1169 -17.52 35.38 22.74
CA ALA A 1169 -16.90 36.65 23.15
C ALA A 1169 -15.37 36.67 22.97
N GLY A 1170 -14.70 35.50 23.09
CA GLY A 1170 -13.25 35.38 22.89
C GLY A 1170 -12.83 35.71 21.45
N LEU A 1171 -13.52 35.15 20.46
CA LEU A 1171 -13.28 35.42 19.04
C LEU A 1171 -13.55 36.88 18.68
N LEU A 1172 -14.66 37.44 19.17
CA LEU A 1172 -15.00 38.85 18.95
C LEU A 1172 -13.96 39.80 19.57
N GLY A 1173 -13.34 39.40 20.69
CA GLY A 1173 -12.24 40.13 21.32
C GLY A 1173 -10.98 40.19 20.43
N VAL A 1174 -10.57 39.05 19.85
CA VAL A 1174 -9.43 38.98 18.92
C VAL A 1174 -9.67 39.84 17.67
N LEU A 1175 -10.86 39.75 17.07
CA LEU A 1175 -11.23 40.50 15.87
C LEU A 1175 -11.32 42.02 16.15
N SER A 1176 -11.94 42.41 17.26
CA SER A 1176 -12.09 43.82 17.61
C SER A 1176 -10.75 44.44 18.01
N GLY A 1177 -9.89 43.71 18.72
CA GLY A 1177 -8.55 44.17 19.12
C GLY A 1177 -7.58 44.36 17.95
N ASN A 1178 -7.82 43.69 16.83
CA ASN A 1178 -7.03 43.79 15.60
C ASN A 1178 -7.71 44.60 14.48
N THR A 1179 -8.81 45.30 14.78
CA THR A 1179 -9.46 46.18 13.80
C THR A 1179 -8.63 47.46 13.63
N ILE A 1180 -8.28 47.80 12.38
CA ILE A 1180 -7.53 49.01 12.04
C ILE A 1180 -8.49 50.19 11.79
N THR A 1181 -9.42 50.04 10.84
CA THR A 1181 -10.37 51.07 10.38
C THR A 1181 -11.61 50.42 9.78
N GLY A 1182 -12.73 51.16 9.67
CA GLY A 1182 -13.94 50.63 9.04
C GLY A 1182 -15.01 51.68 8.68
N PRO A 1183 -15.54 51.70 7.43
CA PRO A 1183 -16.64 52.59 7.06
C PRO A 1183 -18.01 51.98 7.38
N ASN A 1184 -18.98 52.85 7.67
CA ASN A 1184 -20.40 52.52 7.70
C ASN A 1184 -21.05 52.84 6.35
N SER A 1185 -21.98 51.99 5.92
CA SER A 1185 -22.83 52.26 4.75
C SER A 1185 -23.70 53.52 4.94
N LYS A 1186 -24.06 54.20 3.84
CA LYS A 1186 -24.78 55.48 3.91
C LYS A 1186 -26.22 55.34 4.42
N LYS A 1187 -26.61 56.15 5.42
CA LYS A 1187 -27.93 56.16 6.10
C LYS A 1187 -29.19 56.42 5.22
N GLY A 1188 -29.08 56.62 3.90
CA GLY A 1188 -30.17 57.23 3.09
C GLY A 1188 -30.50 56.64 1.72
N ARG A 1189 -29.93 55.51 1.27
CA ARG A 1189 -30.04 55.07 -0.14
C ARG A 1189 -31.21 54.16 -0.52
N PHE A 1190 -31.91 53.52 0.43
CA PHE A 1190 -32.98 52.57 0.09
C PHE A 1190 -34.33 53.21 -0.31
N GLY A 1191 -34.46 54.54 -0.25
CA GLY A 1191 -35.71 55.27 -0.55
C GLY A 1191 -36.13 55.31 -2.03
N SER A 1192 -35.31 54.82 -2.97
CA SER A 1192 -35.60 54.80 -4.42
C SER A 1192 -35.54 53.41 -5.09
N TRP A 1193 -35.45 52.33 -4.30
CA TRP A 1193 -35.25 50.98 -4.83
C TRP A 1193 -36.56 50.34 -5.32
N ASP A 1194 -36.77 50.34 -6.64
CA ASP A 1194 -37.78 49.51 -7.33
C ASP A 1194 -37.19 48.15 -7.72
N GLY A 1195 -37.48 47.12 -6.91
CA GLY A 1195 -36.98 45.77 -7.09
C GLY A 1195 -37.34 45.13 -8.44
N ARG A 1196 -38.42 45.57 -9.11
CA ARG A 1196 -38.85 44.95 -10.38
C ARG A 1196 -37.95 45.35 -11.56
N ALA A 1197 -37.35 46.54 -11.54
CA ALA A 1197 -36.51 47.04 -12.62
C ALA A 1197 -35.09 46.44 -12.62
N GLU A 1198 -34.52 46.19 -11.44
CA GLU A 1198 -33.21 45.54 -11.28
C GLU A 1198 -33.29 44.02 -11.49
N LEU A 1199 -34.40 43.38 -11.12
CA LEU A 1199 -34.63 41.94 -11.38
C LEU A 1199 -34.72 41.63 -12.88
N ARG A 1200 -35.29 42.53 -13.70
CA ARG A 1200 -35.26 42.42 -15.18
C ARG A 1200 -33.82 42.48 -15.73
N LYS A 1201 -33.00 43.42 -15.23
CA LYS A 1201 -31.59 43.54 -15.64
C LYS A 1201 -30.72 42.34 -15.24
N LYS A 1202 -30.96 41.73 -14.08
CA LYS A 1202 -30.27 40.50 -13.65
C LYS A 1202 -30.69 39.28 -14.47
N ARG A 1203 -31.98 39.15 -14.80
CA ARG A 1203 -32.49 38.05 -15.65
C ARG A 1203 -31.97 38.13 -17.09
N ASP A 1204 -31.90 39.35 -17.65
CA ASP A 1204 -31.42 39.57 -19.02
C ASP A 1204 -29.89 39.46 -19.15
N LYS A 1205 -29.11 39.72 -18.08
CA LYS A 1205 -27.65 39.47 -18.06
C LYS A 1205 -27.28 37.99 -17.91
N MET A 1206 -28.14 37.17 -17.30
CA MET A 1206 -27.92 35.71 -17.19
C MET A 1206 -28.32 34.94 -18.46
N THR A 1207 -29.18 35.50 -19.32
CA THR A 1207 -29.56 34.89 -20.61
C THR A 1207 -28.71 35.33 -21.79
N ALA A 1208 -27.80 36.31 -21.60
CA ALA A 1208 -26.89 36.80 -22.63
C ALA A 1208 -25.47 36.22 -22.49
N VAL A 1209 -25.34 34.89 -22.44
CA VAL A 1209 -24.11 34.20 -22.80
C VAL A 1209 -24.42 33.42 -24.08
N LYS A 1210 -24.25 34.08 -25.24
CA LYS A 1210 -24.20 33.39 -26.53
C LYS A 1210 -22.88 32.64 -26.60
N ILE A 1211 -22.93 31.32 -26.47
CA ILE A 1211 -21.85 30.42 -26.85
C ILE A 1211 -21.68 30.53 -28.39
N PRO A 1212 -20.48 30.81 -28.93
CA PRO A 1212 -20.25 30.65 -30.35
C PRO A 1212 -20.17 29.14 -30.66
N LEU A 1213 -21.20 28.60 -31.31
CA LEU A 1213 -21.15 27.26 -31.89
C LEU A 1213 -20.25 27.29 -33.13
N SER A 1214 -19.17 26.52 -33.11
CA SER A 1214 -18.41 26.11 -34.28
C SER A 1214 -19.24 25.13 -35.13
N PRO A 1215 -19.24 25.22 -36.48
CA PRO A 1215 -20.06 24.35 -37.33
C PRO A 1215 -19.30 23.07 -37.71
N GLY A 1216 -19.89 21.89 -37.47
CA GLY A 1216 -19.39 20.66 -38.08
C GLY A 1216 -20.06 19.38 -37.56
N ALA A 1217 -20.62 18.60 -38.51
CA ALA A 1217 -21.15 17.24 -38.41
C ALA A 1217 -22.54 17.05 -37.77
N GLY A 1218 -23.51 16.70 -38.62
CA GLY A 1218 -24.90 16.47 -38.25
C GLY A 1218 -25.28 15.01 -38.04
N ALA A 1219 -26.41 14.79 -37.38
CA ALA A 1219 -27.28 13.64 -37.59
C ALA A 1219 -28.69 13.99 -37.08
N GLN A 1220 -29.68 13.57 -37.85
CA GLN A 1220 -31.10 13.87 -37.71
C GLN A 1220 -31.72 13.27 -36.44
N CYS A 1221 -32.65 13.99 -35.82
CA CYS A 1221 -33.67 13.35 -34.99
C CYS A 1221 -35.03 14.06 -35.13
N THR A 1222 -36.03 13.26 -35.44
CA THR A 1222 -37.40 13.60 -35.85
C THR A 1222 -38.28 14.07 -34.69
N ARG A 1223 -39.11 15.10 -34.93
CA ARG A 1223 -40.18 15.59 -34.02
C ARG A 1223 -41.38 14.62 -33.96
N PRO A 1224 -42.07 14.56 -32.81
CA PRO A 1224 -43.53 14.44 -32.75
C PRO A 1224 -44.19 15.67 -32.08
N PRO A 1225 -45.53 15.81 -32.16
CA PRO A 1225 -46.20 17.10 -32.30
C PRO A 1225 -46.74 17.73 -31.00
N GLU A 1226 -46.91 19.05 -31.08
CA GLU A 1226 -47.62 19.90 -30.12
C GLU A 1226 -49.13 19.59 -30.09
N SER A 1227 -49.71 19.53 -28.89
CA SER A 1227 -51.13 19.81 -28.68
C SER A 1227 -51.35 20.60 -27.38
N MET A 1228 -51.62 21.90 -27.59
CA MET A 1228 -52.44 22.86 -26.83
C MET A 1228 -52.70 22.66 -25.32
N ILE A 1229 -52.02 23.51 -24.55
CA ILE A 1229 -52.55 24.52 -23.60
C ILE A 1229 -54.07 24.55 -23.37
N GLN A 1230 -54.50 24.47 -22.10
CA GLN A 1230 -55.39 25.46 -21.46
C GLN A 1230 -55.56 25.17 -19.96
N VAL A 1231 -55.05 26.04 -19.09
CA VAL A 1231 -55.78 26.43 -17.86
C VAL A 1231 -55.57 27.92 -17.61
N THR A 1232 -56.70 28.60 -17.58
CA THR A 1232 -56.97 30.00 -17.24
C THR A 1232 -56.80 30.25 -15.74
N TYR A 1233 -56.13 31.37 -15.41
CA TYR A 1233 -56.01 32.12 -14.15
C TYR A 1233 -55.93 31.40 -12.80
#